data_AF-A0A212PRX0-F1
#
_entry.id   AF-A0A212PRX0-F1
#
_cell.length_a   1.000
_cell.length_b   1.000
_cell.length_c   1.000
_cell.angle_alpha   90.00
_cell.angle_beta   90.00
_cell.angle_gamma   90.00
#
_symmetry.space_group_name_H-M   'P 1'
#
loop_
_entity.id
_entity.type
_entity.pdbx_description
1 polymer ?
#
loop_
_entity_poly.entity_id
_entity_poly.type
_entity_poly.pdbx_seq_one_letter_code
_entity_poly.pdbx_strand_id
1 'polypeptide(L)'
;MARGIRWLLLVSLALGPLGAAPAAAQGGEDEFIARLLAQMPPEAKVGQLFLITLPGPVARPDHPLRSLLETQRIGGVILSPEQGNFSNVGATPSELFSITVSLQQQAAGLTPFIPLFIGLRQQGDGPPGSAWTAGAMPLPSPLALGATWNPDRAQAVGRALGEELRAVGINLLLGPPLEVLLEPRPDLGDAGVQTFGGDPHWVSRMARAYLSGLAEGSEGRLLVVPGAFPGEGRAYGREERVAILTREDLAAFDLVPFITLMRTSTESGRPLLRAVQVSTMRVRGFGGSAQEWTRPLTVDGAALGALLTLPEIKAWREGGGVLVSPPLGHPVIRNLYADERGEVDFRRAALEAFLAGNDLIWLGALHPDPQESARQAAAVIALFQEKYSTDLAFQNLVNSAVARILRLKYSLYPGFSASMVFPTPLKPPQTVVTSAHLRVVRQALEEALVRLHPRETGPVPIPQPGETFLVLVDGRTARACAACPEQRLLPTEVLTQAMVTASGGTLDATRITVRTFAEALAFLSRAPEGPDLQPEFDRATWVLIVALDERPEDPASSLPHLLLSERTDLLAGKQVVFWSLGPLYPLTAREVSRLSRYEALWTHVPPAIEIMAQALFGALNPRSRAPLSIAALGYNLADRLRPDPNQVIPLGAGPREGTVSGTPAPVTVRVGETLRVWAGPIRDRDGYLVPDGTPVAFTGVYSGQGSIGPFVVGTRDGFAEVDIPLDREGMLEIRAVSEPARLSYRLQLQIERNRVGRIATVVPPTPTPSPEPTRTPVPSPMPTPAAPSRPGRGLGPGLAGWSIFGWSALAILGISGLSFRLGRRRDLDRAWRAALLGFIAGWSAYSLLLLGSTTLPIPELPRILPLTAGATALLIGGLAALVPWGER
;
A
#
# COMPACT_ATOMS: atom_id res chain seq x y z
N MET A 1 36.43 -44.02 48.78
CA MET A 1 36.00 -43.51 47.45
C MET A 1 34.65 -44.12 47.01
N ALA A 2 33.59 -44.02 47.82
CA ALA A 2 32.25 -44.51 47.42
C ALA A 2 31.08 -43.79 48.12
N ARG A 3 31.28 -42.55 48.61
CA ARG A 3 30.21 -41.75 49.23
C ARG A 3 30.14 -40.27 48.78
N GLY A 4 31.09 -39.80 47.97
CA GLY A 4 31.11 -38.42 47.45
C GLY A 4 30.39 -38.20 46.10
N ILE A 5 30.03 -39.27 45.38
CA ILE A 5 29.49 -39.16 44.01
C ILE A 5 27.96 -39.08 43.99
N ARG A 6 27.26 -39.43 45.09
CA ARG A 6 25.80 -39.37 45.16
C ARG A 6 25.21 -37.97 45.43
N TRP A 7 26.01 -37.04 45.96
CA TRP A 7 25.55 -35.66 46.23
C TRP A 7 25.71 -34.72 45.03
N LEU A 8 26.62 -35.00 44.10
CA LEU A 8 26.82 -34.19 42.89
C LEU A 8 25.77 -34.46 41.79
N LEU A 9 25.11 -35.62 41.80
CA LEU A 9 24.03 -35.95 40.86
C LEU A 9 22.63 -35.49 41.32
N LEU A 10 22.47 -35.09 42.58
CA LEU A 10 21.20 -34.55 43.12
C LEU A 10 21.12 -33.02 43.05
N VAL A 11 22.25 -32.32 42.87
CA VAL A 11 22.27 -30.85 42.67
C VAL A 11 22.18 -30.48 41.18
N SER A 12 22.48 -31.39 40.26
CA SER A 12 22.35 -31.18 38.81
C SER A 12 20.93 -31.34 38.26
N LEU A 13 19.94 -31.71 39.10
CA LEU A 13 18.52 -31.75 38.70
C LEU A 13 17.69 -30.55 39.19
N ALA A 14 18.31 -29.57 39.85
CA ALA A 14 17.63 -28.38 40.40
C ALA A 14 17.96 -27.05 39.71
N LEU A 15 18.78 -27.06 38.63
CA LEU A 15 18.98 -25.90 37.75
C LEU A 15 18.57 -26.27 36.31
N GLY A 16 17.27 -26.39 36.10
CA GLY A 16 16.68 -26.27 34.76
C GLY A 16 16.71 -24.80 34.30
N PRO A 17 16.65 -24.53 32.99
CA PRO A 17 16.84 -23.19 32.46
C PRO A 17 15.73 -22.27 32.96
N LEU A 18 16.13 -21.15 33.56
CA LEU A 18 15.31 -19.95 33.67
C LEU A 18 14.95 -19.51 32.25
N GLY A 19 13.79 -19.95 31.76
CA GLY A 19 13.38 -19.68 30.39
C GLY A 19 12.15 -20.46 29.95
N ALA A 20 11.09 -20.51 30.77
CA ALA A 20 9.75 -20.87 30.29
C ALA A 20 8.66 -20.42 31.28
N ALA A 21 8.10 -19.24 31.05
CA ALA A 21 6.70 -18.94 31.31
C ALA A 21 6.20 -18.13 30.09
N PRO A 22 5.01 -18.42 29.53
CA PRO A 22 3.77 -18.68 30.27
C PRO A 22 2.98 -19.90 29.76
N ALA A 23 3.14 -21.08 30.38
CA ALA A 23 2.21 -22.20 30.15
C ALA A 23 0.97 -22.14 31.08
N ALA A 24 1.09 -21.50 32.25
CA ALA A 24 0.00 -21.43 33.23
C ALA A 24 -1.16 -20.49 32.85
N ALA A 25 -0.89 -19.42 32.09
CA ALA A 25 -1.93 -18.47 31.67
C ALA A 25 -2.81 -19.02 30.52
N GLN A 26 -2.23 -19.82 29.61
CA GLN A 26 -2.97 -20.47 28.53
C GLN A 26 -3.90 -21.58 29.04
N GLY A 27 -3.48 -22.33 30.06
CA GLY A 27 -4.33 -23.36 30.69
C GLY A 27 -5.63 -22.82 31.28
N GLY A 28 -5.61 -21.63 31.90
CA GLY A 28 -6.80 -21.00 32.47
C GLY A 28 -7.75 -20.40 31.43
N GLU A 29 -7.23 -19.85 30.34
CA GLU A 29 -8.03 -19.38 29.20
C GLU A 29 -8.75 -20.54 28.52
N ASP A 30 -8.03 -21.58 28.11
CA ASP A 30 -8.62 -22.69 27.38
C ASP A 30 -9.66 -23.46 28.22
N GLU A 31 -9.43 -23.61 29.52
CA GLU A 31 -10.40 -24.19 30.44
C GLU A 31 -11.67 -23.34 30.56
N PHE A 32 -11.52 -22.01 30.68
CA PHE A 32 -12.66 -21.09 30.73
C PHE A 32 -13.49 -21.18 29.45
N ILE A 33 -12.85 -21.16 28.28
CA ILE A 33 -13.51 -21.21 26.98
C ILE A 33 -14.21 -22.56 26.78
N ALA A 34 -13.55 -23.67 27.11
CA ALA A 34 -14.15 -25.00 27.01
C ALA A 34 -15.39 -25.13 27.92
N ARG A 35 -15.30 -24.65 29.16
CA ARG A 35 -16.41 -24.66 30.11
C ARG A 35 -17.57 -23.79 29.64
N LEU A 36 -17.29 -22.58 29.17
CA LEU A 36 -18.31 -21.68 28.65
C LEU A 36 -18.99 -22.28 27.42
N LEU A 37 -18.21 -22.80 26.46
CA LEU A 37 -18.74 -23.42 25.26
C LEU A 37 -19.64 -24.62 25.57
N ALA A 38 -19.32 -25.41 26.60
CA ALA A 38 -20.17 -26.50 27.06
C ALA A 38 -21.50 -26.02 27.66
N GLN A 39 -21.53 -24.85 28.30
CA GLN A 39 -22.72 -24.26 28.91
C GLN A 39 -23.59 -23.45 27.94
N MET A 40 -23.05 -23.08 26.77
CA MET A 40 -23.79 -22.29 25.79
C MET A 40 -24.89 -23.12 25.12
N PRO A 41 -26.13 -22.59 25.04
CA PRO A 41 -27.17 -23.23 24.24
C PRO A 41 -26.84 -23.09 22.74
N PRO A 42 -27.39 -23.96 21.86
CA PRO A 42 -27.11 -23.94 20.41
C PRO A 42 -27.31 -22.56 19.77
N GLU A 43 -28.35 -21.83 20.18
CA GLU A 43 -28.67 -20.50 19.68
C GLU A 43 -27.54 -19.52 20.02
N ALA A 44 -26.97 -19.61 21.23
CA ALA A 44 -25.83 -18.78 21.61
C ALA A 44 -24.59 -19.13 20.79
N LYS A 45 -24.30 -20.41 20.55
CA LYS A 45 -23.14 -20.84 19.77
C LYS A 45 -23.24 -20.32 18.34
N VAL A 46 -24.36 -20.55 17.68
CA VAL A 46 -24.57 -20.08 16.30
C VAL A 46 -24.60 -18.55 16.25
N GLY A 47 -25.29 -17.88 17.18
CA GLY A 47 -25.37 -16.43 17.24
C GLY A 47 -24.01 -15.74 17.29
N GLN A 48 -23.02 -16.33 17.99
CA GLN A 48 -21.67 -15.78 18.08
C GLN A 48 -20.94 -15.64 16.74
N LEU A 49 -21.36 -16.35 15.69
CA LEU A 49 -20.77 -16.26 14.36
C LEU A 49 -21.13 -14.96 13.63
N PHE A 50 -22.11 -14.19 14.10
CA PHE A 50 -22.68 -13.10 13.29
C PHE A 50 -22.40 -11.71 13.86
N LEU A 51 -21.96 -10.84 12.95
CA LEU A 51 -21.92 -9.39 13.12
C LEU A 51 -23.10 -8.78 12.38
N ILE A 52 -23.91 -7.96 13.03
CA ILE A 52 -25.14 -7.41 12.46
C ILE A 52 -25.02 -5.90 12.21
N THR A 53 -25.48 -5.45 11.05
CA THR A 53 -25.82 -4.05 10.80
C THR A 53 -27.24 -3.99 10.26
N LEU A 54 -28.14 -3.32 10.99
CA LEU A 54 -29.49 -3.03 10.52
C LEU A 54 -29.63 -1.52 10.26
N PRO A 55 -30.42 -1.10 9.27
CA PRO A 55 -30.79 0.29 9.09
C PRO A 55 -31.54 0.89 10.29
N GLY A 56 -31.48 2.20 10.43
CA GLY A 56 -32.25 2.99 11.40
C GLY A 56 -31.53 3.28 12.73
N PRO A 57 -32.07 4.22 13.54
CA PRO A 57 -31.40 4.68 14.75
C PRO A 57 -31.43 3.62 15.85
N VAL A 58 -30.26 3.11 16.23
CA VAL A 58 -30.12 1.98 17.17
C VAL A 58 -30.54 2.35 18.59
N ALA A 59 -30.45 3.64 18.94
CA ALA A 59 -30.89 4.14 20.24
C ALA A 59 -32.40 3.97 20.48
N ARG A 60 -33.21 3.77 19.42
CA ARG A 60 -34.67 3.67 19.55
C ARG A 60 -35.11 2.41 20.30
N PRO A 61 -36.13 2.51 21.18
CA PRO A 61 -36.65 1.37 21.94
C PRO A 61 -37.17 0.19 21.12
N ASP A 62 -37.78 0.48 19.98
CA ASP A 62 -38.47 -0.44 19.07
C ASP A 62 -37.58 -1.02 17.97
N HIS A 63 -36.28 -0.70 17.98
CA HIS A 63 -35.35 -1.13 16.94
C HIS A 63 -35.22 -2.67 16.91
N PRO A 64 -35.38 -3.33 15.73
CA PRO A 64 -35.47 -4.79 15.64
C PRO A 64 -34.19 -5.55 16.04
N LEU A 65 -33.04 -4.85 16.10
CA LEU A 65 -31.78 -5.41 16.60
C LEU A 65 -31.90 -6.02 18.00
N ARG A 66 -32.77 -5.46 18.87
CA ARG A 66 -32.96 -5.96 20.23
C ARG A 66 -33.49 -7.40 20.24
N SER A 67 -34.45 -7.68 19.36
CA SER A 67 -34.99 -9.04 19.18
C SER A 67 -33.91 -10.01 18.71
N LEU A 68 -33.05 -9.62 17.76
CA LEU A 68 -31.93 -10.46 17.35
C LEU A 68 -30.92 -10.70 18.48
N LEU A 69 -30.65 -9.70 19.32
CA LEU A 69 -29.78 -9.84 20.48
C LEU A 69 -30.37 -10.82 21.50
N GLU A 70 -31.64 -10.67 21.87
CA GLU A 70 -32.29 -11.48 22.89
C GLU A 70 -32.56 -12.92 22.43
N THR A 71 -33.07 -13.08 21.20
CA THR A 71 -33.52 -14.39 20.67
C THR A 71 -32.42 -15.13 19.94
N GLN A 72 -31.67 -14.45 19.07
CA GLN A 72 -30.62 -15.06 18.24
C GLN A 72 -29.23 -14.97 18.87
N ARG A 73 -29.08 -14.26 20.00
CA ARG A 73 -27.84 -14.18 20.80
C ARG A 73 -26.60 -13.86 19.96
N ILE A 74 -26.74 -12.84 19.10
CA ILE A 74 -25.73 -12.43 18.12
C ILE A 74 -24.37 -12.11 18.76
N GLY A 75 -23.30 -12.30 17.99
CA GLY A 75 -21.92 -12.10 18.43
C GLY A 75 -21.50 -10.63 18.49
N GLY A 76 -22.08 -9.78 17.65
CA GLY A 76 -21.78 -8.36 17.64
C GLY A 76 -22.58 -7.52 16.67
N VAL A 77 -22.32 -6.21 16.71
CA VAL A 77 -23.00 -5.16 15.96
C VAL A 77 -21.95 -4.27 15.32
N ILE A 78 -22.14 -3.93 14.04
CA ILE A 78 -21.35 -2.89 13.37
C ILE A 78 -22.24 -1.68 13.16
N LEU A 79 -21.88 -0.56 13.78
CA LEU A 79 -22.54 0.73 13.68
C LEU A 79 -22.00 1.49 12.47
N SER A 80 -22.92 2.11 11.73
CA SER A 80 -22.58 2.91 10.55
C SER A 80 -23.54 4.11 10.46
N PRO A 81 -23.03 5.32 10.16
CA PRO A 81 -23.88 6.46 9.87
C PRO A 81 -24.63 6.22 8.57
N GLU A 82 -24.05 5.56 7.56
CA GLU A 82 -24.70 5.31 6.27
C GLU A 82 -26.02 4.55 6.43
N GLN A 83 -26.08 3.67 7.45
CA GLN A 83 -27.26 2.91 7.84
C GLN A 83 -28.17 3.65 8.82
N GLY A 84 -27.84 4.89 9.19
CA GLY A 84 -28.62 5.73 10.09
C GLY A 84 -28.58 5.29 11.55
N ASN A 85 -27.54 4.54 11.98
CA ASN A 85 -27.47 4.01 13.34
C ASN A 85 -27.24 5.07 14.41
N PHE A 86 -26.57 6.16 14.03
CA PHE A 86 -26.32 7.33 14.86
C PHE A 86 -26.31 8.59 13.98
N SER A 87 -26.47 9.76 14.59
CA SER A 87 -26.70 11.01 13.85
C SER A 87 -25.46 11.56 13.13
N ASN A 88 -24.26 11.27 13.67
CA ASN A 88 -22.97 11.81 13.22
C ASN A 88 -22.99 13.35 13.08
N VAL A 89 -23.70 14.03 13.98
CA VAL A 89 -23.75 15.49 14.12
C VAL A 89 -23.85 15.87 15.59
N GLY A 90 -23.29 17.02 15.97
CA GLY A 90 -23.39 17.51 17.35
C GLY A 90 -22.71 16.57 18.36
N ALA A 91 -23.48 16.08 19.34
CA ALA A 91 -22.99 15.30 20.48
C ALA A 91 -22.85 13.78 20.21
N THR A 92 -22.39 13.40 19.01
CA THR A 92 -22.16 12.01 18.60
C THR A 92 -21.36 11.16 19.61
N PRO A 93 -20.31 11.65 20.29
CA PRO A 93 -19.59 10.84 21.27
C PRO A 93 -20.50 10.34 22.43
N SER A 94 -21.39 11.21 22.90
CA SER A 94 -22.38 10.85 23.95
C SER A 94 -23.46 9.90 23.42
N GLU A 95 -23.87 10.05 22.17
CA GLU A 95 -24.82 9.14 21.50
C GLU A 95 -24.22 7.73 21.37
N LEU A 96 -23.01 7.62 20.81
CA LEU A 96 -22.28 6.35 20.65
C LEU A 96 -22.09 5.66 22.01
N PHE A 97 -21.65 6.41 23.03
CA PHE A 97 -21.54 5.89 24.40
C PHE A 97 -22.87 5.30 24.92
N SER A 98 -23.98 6.00 24.69
CA SER A 98 -25.30 5.56 25.16
C SER A 98 -25.75 4.29 24.43
N ILE A 99 -25.49 4.21 23.11
CA ILE A 99 -25.77 3.02 22.30
C ILE A 99 -24.94 1.83 22.78
N THR A 100 -23.61 1.98 22.93
CA THR A 100 -22.71 0.88 23.31
C THR A 100 -23.03 0.35 24.70
N VAL A 101 -23.28 1.22 25.68
CA VAL A 101 -23.68 0.82 27.04
C VAL A 101 -25.01 0.08 27.02
N SER A 102 -26.02 0.58 26.30
CA SER A 102 -27.34 -0.05 26.22
C SER A 102 -27.27 -1.46 25.62
N LEU A 103 -26.50 -1.64 24.53
CA LEU A 103 -26.32 -2.95 23.90
C LEU A 103 -25.59 -3.94 24.83
N GLN A 104 -24.52 -3.51 25.51
CA GLN A 104 -23.82 -4.38 26.45
C GLN A 104 -24.67 -4.73 27.68
N GLN A 105 -25.52 -3.81 28.16
CA GLN A 105 -26.45 -4.07 29.25
C GLN A 105 -27.50 -5.11 28.88
N GLN A 106 -28.04 -5.05 27.66
CA GLN A 106 -28.95 -6.08 27.14
C GLN A 106 -28.26 -7.44 27.08
N ALA A 107 -27.03 -7.49 26.57
CA ALA A 107 -26.25 -8.74 26.54
C ALA A 107 -25.96 -9.29 27.94
N ALA A 108 -25.70 -8.42 28.93
CA ALA A 108 -25.48 -8.79 30.32
C ALA A 108 -26.73 -9.40 31.01
N GLY A 109 -27.93 -9.14 30.48
CA GLY A 109 -29.16 -9.78 30.93
C GLY A 109 -29.30 -11.26 30.50
N LEU A 110 -28.46 -11.73 29.59
CA LEU A 110 -28.49 -13.11 29.08
C LEU A 110 -27.57 -14.03 29.90
N THR A 111 -27.96 -15.31 30.01
CA THR A 111 -27.14 -16.34 30.67
C THR A 111 -26.72 -17.43 29.68
N PRO A 112 -25.42 -17.75 29.55
CA PRO A 112 -24.28 -17.01 30.13
C PRO A 112 -24.09 -15.63 29.46
N PHE A 113 -23.52 -14.67 30.18
CA PHE A 113 -23.15 -13.37 29.60
C PHE A 113 -21.92 -13.51 28.71
N ILE A 114 -22.03 -13.04 27.47
CA ILE A 114 -20.94 -12.96 26.51
C ILE A 114 -20.89 -11.52 26.00
N PRO A 115 -19.76 -10.79 26.16
CA PRO A 115 -19.65 -9.41 25.71
C PRO A 115 -19.87 -9.31 24.20
N LEU A 116 -20.58 -8.29 23.73
CA LEU A 116 -20.74 -8.06 22.30
C LEU A 116 -19.46 -7.45 21.71
N PHE A 117 -19.16 -7.82 20.46
CA PHE A 117 -18.37 -6.91 19.62
C PHE A 117 -19.28 -5.76 19.19
N ILE A 118 -18.85 -4.53 19.41
CA ILE A 118 -19.53 -3.33 18.93
C ILE A 118 -18.48 -2.50 18.20
N GLY A 119 -18.65 -2.40 16.88
CA GLY A 119 -17.64 -1.83 16.03
C GLY A 119 -18.14 -0.84 15.01
N LEU A 120 -17.19 -0.24 14.32
CA LEU A 120 -17.41 0.69 13.20
C LEU A 120 -16.18 0.66 12.28
N ARG A 121 -16.30 1.33 11.12
CA ARG A 121 -15.19 1.54 10.20
C ARG A 121 -14.61 2.93 10.41
N GLN A 122 -13.34 3.01 10.80
CA GLN A 122 -12.63 4.29 11.02
C GLN A 122 -11.22 4.21 10.44
N GLN A 123 -11.12 4.27 9.11
CA GLN A 123 -9.86 4.14 8.37
C GLN A 123 -9.11 5.48 8.24
N GLY A 124 -9.82 6.62 8.31
CA GLY A 124 -9.26 7.96 8.17
C GLY A 124 -9.72 8.67 6.89
N ASP A 125 -9.32 9.93 6.74
CA ASP A 125 -9.63 10.81 5.60
C ASP A 125 -11.11 11.21 5.44
N GLY A 126 -11.83 11.43 6.54
CA GLY A 126 -13.24 11.84 6.48
C GLY A 126 -14.15 10.82 5.76
N PRO A 127 -15.39 11.17 5.40
CA PRO A 127 -16.29 10.27 4.69
C PRO A 127 -15.81 9.99 3.25
N PRO A 128 -15.84 8.74 2.75
CA PRO A 128 -16.40 7.55 3.39
C PRO A 128 -15.40 6.73 4.25
N GLY A 129 -14.15 7.16 4.37
CA GLY A 129 -13.12 6.44 5.12
C GLY A 129 -13.31 6.47 6.65
N SER A 130 -14.05 7.46 7.18
CA SER A 130 -14.36 7.63 8.60
C SER A 130 -15.87 7.64 8.82
N ALA A 131 -16.39 6.61 9.49
CA ALA A 131 -17.81 6.51 9.84
C ALA A 131 -18.21 7.54 10.91
N TRP A 132 -17.28 7.95 11.78
CA TRP A 132 -17.55 8.92 12.83
C TRP A 132 -16.65 10.14 12.64
N THR A 133 -17.27 11.30 12.42
CA THR A 133 -16.55 12.56 12.15
C THR A 133 -16.95 13.68 13.10
N ALA A 134 -18.23 13.76 13.47
CA ALA A 134 -18.70 14.81 14.37
C ALA A 134 -18.25 14.58 15.81
N GLY A 135 -17.48 15.53 16.35
CA GLY A 135 -16.87 15.41 17.67
C GLY A 135 -15.77 14.35 17.75
N ALA A 136 -15.27 13.89 16.61
CA ALA A 136 -14.17 12.94 16.50
C ALA A 136 -12.85 13.65 16.13
N MET A 137 -11.71 13.00 16.42
CA MET A 137 -10.42 13.49 15.97
C MET A 137 -10.38 13.48 14.42
N PRO A 138 -9.86 14.54 13.76
CA PRO A 138 -9.69 14.56 12.30
C PRO A 138 -8.58 13.58 11.88
N LEU A 139 -8.94 12.31 11.72
CA LEU A 139 -8.03 11.21 11.47
C LEU A 139 -7.42 11.29 10.05
N PRO A 140 -6.09 11.42 9.91
CA PRO A 140 -5.42 11.39 8.60
C PRO A 140 -5.66 10.09 7.85
N SER A 141 -5.50 10.11 6.53
CA SER A 141 -5.47 8.88 5.74
C SER A 141 -4.26 7.99 6.10
N PRO A 142 -4.35 6.66 5.90
CA PRO A 142 -3.20 5.76 6.04
C PRO A 142 -2.01 6.21 5.18
N LEU A 143 -2.26 6.76 3.98
CA LEU A 143 -1.20 7.20 3.08
C LEU A 143 -0.49 8.45 3.60
N ALA A 144 -1.22 9.38 4.23
CA ALA A 144 -0.62 10.52 4.91
C ALA A 144 0.29 10.06 6.04
N LEU A 145 -0.15 9.08 6.85
CA LEU A 145 0.71 8.49 7.87
C LEU A 145 1.94 7.82 7.25
N GLY A 146 1.77 7.05 6.17
CA GLY A 146 2.85 6.44 5.40
C GLY A 146 3.88 7.44 4.88
N ALA A 147 3.40 8.59 4.39
CA ALA A 147 4.23 9.68 3.91
C ALA A 147 5.06 10.36 5.01
N THR A 148 4.86 10.06 6.29
CA THR A 148 5.79 10.52 7.35
C THR A 148 7.10 9.75 7.37
N TRP A 149 7.12 8.51 6.83
CA TRP A 149 8.23 7.56 6.98
C TRP A 149 8.65 7.33 8.44
N ASN A 150 7.76 7.63 9.38
CA ASN A 150 8.03 7.68 10.80
C ASN A 150 7.02 6.81 11.57
N PRO A 151 7.40 5.57 11.96
CA PRO A 151 6.52 4.68 12.71
C PRO A 151 6.01 5.29 14.02
N ASP A 152 6.78 6.16 14.67
CA ASP A 152 6.37 6.80 15.93
C ASP A 152 5.17 7.73 15.72
N ARG A 153 5.04 8.37 14.55
CA ARG A 153 3.86 9.17 14.19
C ARG A 153 2.64 8.27 13.99
N ALA A 154 2.80 7.15 13.29
CA ALA A 154 1.72 6.18 13.11
C ALA A 154 1.25 5.60 14.45
N GLN A 155 2.17 5.25 15.35
CA GLN A 155 1.85 4.76 16.69
C GLN A 155 1.14 5.82 17.55
N ALA A 156 1.60 7.07 17.52
CA ALA A 156 0.97 8.16 18.26
C ALA A 156 -0.48 8.41 17.79
N VAL A 157 -0.72 8.44 16.48
CA VAL A 157 -2.07 8.59 15.92
C VAL A 157 -2.95 7.38 16.27
N GLY A 158 -2.40 6.16 16.15
CA GLY A 158 -3.10 4.94 16.56
C GLY A 158 -3.48 4.95 18.05
N ARG A 159 -2.60 5.44 18.93
CA ARG A 159 -2.88 5.58 20.37
C ARG A 159 -4.01 6.56 20.64
N ALA A 160 -3.97 7.74 20.02
CA ALA A 160 -5.04 8.73 20.13
C ALA A 160 -6.40 8.15 19.70
N LEU A 161 -6.45 7.43 18.56
CA LEU A 161 -7.68 6.79 18.09
C LEU A 161 -8.15 5.66 19.02
N GLY A 162 -7.22 4.85 19.56
CA GLY A 162 -7.56 3.78 20.51
C GLY A 162 -8.20 4.31 21.79
N GLU A 163 -7.71 5.45 22.30
CA GLU A 163 -8.28 6.15 23.45
C GLU A 163 -9.71 6.64 23.16
N GLU A 164 -9.90 7.26 22.00
CA GLU A 164 -11.18 7.80 21.55
C GLU A 164 -12.26 6.71 21.38
N LEU A 165 -11.93 5.62 20.68
CA LEU A 165 -12.85 4.50 20.46
C LEU A 165 -13.24 3.82 21.78
N ARG A 166 -12.27 3.61 22.68
CA ARG A 166 -12.52 3.03 24.00
C ARG A 166 -13.43 3.93 24.84
N ALA A 167 -13.24 5.26 24.78
CA ALA A 167 -14.03 6.21 25.56
C ALA A 167 -15.53 6.15 25.25
N VAL A 168 -15.91 5.78 24.03
CA VAL A 168 -17.32 5.59 23.62
C VAL A 168 -17.78 4.14 23.66
N GLY A 169 -16.96 3.20 24.16
CA GLY A 169 -17.31 1.78 24.30
C GLY A 169 -17.22 0.97 23.00
N ILE A 170 -16.59 1.49 21.96
CA ILE A 170 -16.28 0.72 20.74
C ILE A 170 -15.13 -0.23 21.04
N ASN A 171 -15.32 -1.51 20.75
CA ASN A 171 -14.36 -2.58 21.04
C ASN A 171 -14.02 -3.44 19.81
N LEU A 172 -14.51 -3.04 18.63
CA LEU A 172 -14.16 -3.62 17.34
C LEU A 172 -13.90 -2.50 16.32
N LEU A 173 -12.74 -2.50 15.66
CA LEU A 173 -12.40 -1.58 14.59
C LEU A 173 -12.22 -2.36 13.28
N LEU A 174 -12.98 -1.99 12.25
CA LEU A 174 -12.81 -2.49 10.89
C LEU A 174 -11.82 -1.58 10.14
N GLY A 175 -10.68 -2.15 9.75
CA GLY A 175 -9.50 -1.42 9.27
C GLY A 175 -8.34 -1.45 10.29
N PRO A 176 -7.22 -0.78 10.00
CA PRO A 176 -6.92 -0.06 8.76
C PRO A 176 -6.74 -1.02 7.57
N PRO A 177 -6.69 -0.50 6.34
CA PRO A 177 -6.28 -1.30 5.20
C PRO A 177 -4.80 -1.67 5.29
N LEU A 178 -4.42 -2.84 4.76
CA LEU A 178 -3.02 -3.30 4.65
C LEU A 178 -2.55 -3.41 3.20
N GLU A 179 -3.11 -2.57 2.34
CA GLU A 179 -2.82 -2.56 0.93
C GLU A 179 -1.41 -2.05 0.64
N VAL A 180 -0.73 -2.68 -0.32
CA VAL A 180 0.55 -2.20 -0.87
C VAL A 180 0.30 -1.64 -2.26
N LEU A 181 0.29 -0.31 -2.38
CA LEU A 181 0.02 0.38 -3.65
C LEU A 181 1.33 0.94 -4.22
N LEU A 182 1.99 0.20 -5.11
CA LEU A 182 3.27 0.66 -5.66
C LEU A 182 3.13 1.87 -6.60
N GLU A 183 2.17 1.79 -7.52
CA GLU A 183 1.94 2.78 -8.56
C GLU A 183 0.44 3.12 -8.61
N PRO A 184 0.05 4.36 -8.30
CA PRO A 184 -1.34 4.79 -8.35
C PRO A 184 -1.92 4.73 -9.75
N ARG A 185 -3.11 4.17 -9.85
CA ARG A 185 -3.96 4.07 -11.04
C ARG A 185 -5.40 4.45 -10.64
N PRO A 186 -5.63 5.72 -10.25
CA PRO A 186 -6.94 6.17 -9.74
C PRO A 186 -8.04 6.04 -10.81
N ASP A 187 -7.68 6.17 -12.09
CA ASP A 187 -8.54 5.93 -13.25
C ASP A 187 -9.09 4.49 -13.27
N LEU A 188 -8.29 3.52 -12.82
CA LEU A 188 -8.68 2.11 -12.75
C LEU A 188 -9.31 1.70 -11.42
N GLY A 189 -9.51 2.59 -10.45
CA GLY A 189 -10.11 2.26 -9.15
C GLY A 189 -9.16 1.50 -8.22
N ASP A 190 -7.97 2.04 -7.98
CA ASP A 190 -7.01 1.52 -7.00
C ASP A 190 -7.43 1.76 -5.54
N ALA A 191 -6.52 1.52 -4.58
CA ALA A 191 -6.76 1.72 -3.15
C ALA A 191 -6.79 3.20 -2.73
N GLY A 192 -6.42 4.14 -3.61
CA GLY A 192 -6.32 5.57 -3.30
C GLY A 192 -5.41 5.84 -2.10
N VAL A 193 -5.94 6.52 -1.08
CA VAL A 193 -5.22 6.85 0.17
C VAL A 193 -5.29 5.75 1.23
N GLN A 194 -6.01 4.65 0.96
CA GLN A 194 -6.24 3.54 1.88
C GLN A 194 -5.08 2.54 1.83
N THR A 195 -3.85 3.04 1.97
CA THR A 195 -2.60 2.27 1.98
C THR A 195 -1.56 3.05 2.77
N PHE A 196 -0.62 2.38 3.45
CA PHE A 196 0.53 3.08 4.07
C PHE A 196 1.67 3.36 3.08
N GLY A 197 1.57 2.93 1.82
CA GLY A 197 2.59 3.18 0.79
C GLY A 197 2.77 2.02 -0.20
N GLY A 198 3.84 2.11 -1.00
CA GLY A 198 4.11 1.21 -2.11
C GLY A 198 5.16 0.14 -1.88
N ASP A 199 5.78 0.09 -0.71
CA ASP A 199 6.79 -0.90 -0.36
C ASP A 199 6.28 -1.83 0.77
N PRO A 200 6.27 -3.15 0.58
CA PRO A 200 5.69 -4.08 1.56
C PRO A 200 6.35 -4.01 2.95
N HIS A 201 7.66 -3.75 3.04
CA HIS A 201 8.35 -3.64 4.32
C HIS A 201 7.92 -2.36 5.05
N TRP A 202 7.89 -1.22 4.36
CA TRP A 202 7.43 0.03 4.98
C TRP A 202 5.96 0.01 5.34
N VAL A 203 5.09 -0.57 4.50
CA VAL A 203 3.68 -0.80 4.86
C VAL A 203 3.58 -1.65 6.13
N SER A 204 4.35 -2.75 6.22
CA SER A 204 4.38 -3.61 7.42
C SER A 204 4.83 -2.83 8.67
N ARG A 205 5.87 -1.99 8.55
CA ARG A 205 6.40 -1.21 9.68
C ARG A 205 5.43 -0.14 10.17
N MET A 206 4.82 0.61 9.25
CA MET A 206 3.86 1.66 9.58
C MET A 206 2.59 1.07 10.17
N ALA A 207 2.06 0.00 9.57
CA ALA A 207 0.90 -0.72 10.08
C ALA A 207 1.17 -1.33 11.47
N ARG A 208 2.35 -1.95 11.68
CA ARG A 208 2.73 -2.49 13.00
C ARG A 208 2.68 -1.41 14.08
N ALA A 209 3.24 -0.25 13.79
CA ALA A 209 3.28 0.85 14.75
C ALA A 209 1.88 1.41 15.02
N TYR A 210 1.07 1.63 13.97
CA TYR A 210 -0.32 2.07 14.11
C TYR A 210 -1.18 1.08 14.94
N LEU A 211 -1.10 -0.21 14.64
CA LEU A 211 -1.81 -1.27 15.37
C LEU A 211 -1.34 -1.39 16.83
N SER A 212 -0.04 -1.21 17.09
CA SER A 212 0.50 -1.18 18.46
C SER A 212 -0.03 0.03 19.22
N GLY A 213 -0.08 1.21 18.58
CA GLY A 213 -0.69 2.40 19.14
C GLY A 213 -2.17 2.18 19.49
N LEU A 214 -2.96 1.60 18.58
CA LEU A 214 -4.36 1.25 18.85
C LEU A 214 -4.50 0.32 20.05
N ALA A 215 -3.66 -0.69 20.17
CA ALA A 215 -3.66 -1.60 21.31
C ALA A 215 -3.32 -0.87 22.63
N GLU A 216 -2.33 0.04 22.62
CA GLU A 216 -1.96 0.84 23.79
C GLU A 216 -3.07 1.81 24.21
N GLY A 217 -3.59 2.61 23.28
CA GLY A 217 -4.61 3.62 23.57
C GLY A 217 -5.95 3.03 24.01
N SER A 218 -6.28 1.84 23.48
CA SER A 218 -7.46 1.08 23.89
C SER A 218 -7.23 0.22 25.13
N GLU A 219 -6.04 0.21 25.72
CA GLU A 219 -5.67 -0.67 26.85
C GLU A 219 -5.96 -2.16 26.55
N GLY A 220 -5.74 -2.58 25.31
CA GLY A 220 -6.02 -3.94 24.84
C GLY A 220 -7.50 -4.30 24.69
N ARG A 221 -8.43 -3.32 24.80
CA ARG A 221 -9.89 -3.55 24.74
C ARG A 221 -10.48 -3.39 23.34
N LEU A 222 -9.66 -3.15 22.33
CA LEU A 222 -10.07 -3.04 20.93
C LEU A 222 -9.59 -4.26 20.12
N LEU A 223 -10.51 -4.99 19.51
CA LEU A 223 -10.19 -5.92 18.43
C LEU A 223 -10.08 -5.12 17.13
N VAL A 224 -8.93 -5.19 16.47
CA VAL A 224 -8.70 -4.55 15.17
C VAL A 224 -8.76 -5.61 14.09
N VAL A 225 -9.51 -5.35 13.02
CA VAL A 225 -9.71 -6.25 11.87
C VAL A 225 -9.24 -5.56 10.60
N PRO A 226 -7.93 -5.60 10.30
CA PRO A 226 -7.40 -5.06 9.06
C PRO A 226 -7.87 -5.86 7.83
N GLY A 227 -7.87 -5.21 6.68
CA GLY A 227 -8.32 -5.80 5.43
C GLY A 227 -7.73 -5.10 4.19
N ALA A 228 -8.09 -5.50 2.99
CA ALA A 228 -8.84 -6.73 2.70
C ALA A 228 -7.85 -7.86 2.37
N PHE A 229 -7.81 -8.92 3.18
CA PHE A 229 -6.92 -10.07 2.99
C PHE A 229 -7.29 -10.83 1.70
N PRO A 230 -6.33 -11.23 0.84
CA PRO A 230 -4.86 -11.24 1.01
C PRO A 230 -4.11 -9.98 0.56
N GLY A 231 -4.81 -8.87 0.30
CA GLY A 231 -4.29 -7.63 -0.26
C GLY A 231 -4.82 -7.39 -1.67
N GLU A 232 -5.46 -6.24 -1.84
CA GLU A 232 -6.05 -5.66 -3.05
C GLU A 232 -5.24 -4.51 -3.65
N GLY A 233 -4.04 -4.20 -3.13
CA GLY A 233 -3.22 -3.08 -3.58
C GLY A 233 -2.86 -3.09 -5.07
N ARG A 234 -2.80 -4.27 -5.68
CA ARG A 234 -2.63 -4.45 -7.14
C ARG A 234 -3.93 -4.77 -7.90
N ALA A 235 -5.03 -4.91 -7.18
CA ALA A 235 -6.35 -5.05 -7.79
C ALA A 235 -6.83 -3.72 -8.37
N TYR A 236 -7.68 -3.81 -9.38
CA TYR A 236 -8.33 -2.68 -10.04
C TYR A 236 -9.82 -2.98 -10.25
N GLY A 237 -10.59 -1.96 -10.61
CA GLY A 237 -12.03 -1.99 -10.73
C GLY A 237 -12.72 -1.30 -9.54
N ARG A 238 -13.73 -0.49 -9.83
CA ARG A 238 -14.46 0.30 -8.83
C ARG A 238 -15.55 -0.51 -8.13
N GLU A 239 -16.35 -1.27 -8.90
CA GLU A 239 -17.45 -2.09 -8.36
C GLU A 239 -17.00 -3.51 -8.02
N GLU A 240 -16.33 -4.17 -8.98
CA GLU A 240 -15.74 -5.49 -8.83
C GLU A 240 -14.23 -5.38 -8.88
N ARG A 241 -13.58 -5.73 -7.76
CA ARG A 241 -12.12 -5.68 -7.66
C ARG A 241 -11.51 -6.95 -8.26
N VAL A 242 -10.60 -6.78 -9.20
CA VAL A 242 -9.97 -7.88 -9.92
C VAL A 242 -8.45 -7.74 -9.98
N ALA A 243 -7.75 -8.86 -9.93
CA ALA A 243 -6.30 -8.91 -10.08
C ALA A 243 -5.85 -10.05 -11.00
N ILE A 244 -4.80 -9.83 -11.77
CA ILE A 244 -4.17 -10.84 -12.63
C ILE A 244 -2.80 -11.14 -12.04
N LEU A 245 -2.75 -12.12 -11.14
CA LEU A 245 -1.59 -12.42 -10.30
C LEU A 245 -1.54 -13.91 -9.98
N THR A 246 -0.32 -14.46 -9.84
CA THR A 246 -0.13 -15.80 -9.28
C THR A 246 -0.20 -15.77 -7.76
N ARG A 247 -0.33 -16.95 -7.14
CA ARG A 247 -0.25 -17.07 -5.68
C ARG A 247 1.14 -16.67 -5.17
N GLU A 248 2.19 -16.98 -5.93
CA GLU A 248 3.57 -16.62 -5.62
C GLU A 248 3.77 -15.09 -5.68
N ASP A 249 3.13 -14.40 -6.63
CA ASP A 249 3.13 -12.94 -6.69
C ASP A 249 2.47 -12.32 -5.46
N LEU A 250 1.33 -12.87 -5.00
CA LEU A 250 0.66 -12.41 -3.78
C LEU A 250 1.56 -12.63 -2.57
N ALA A 251 2.17 -13.81 -2.44
CA ALA A 251 3.06 -14.16 -1.33
C ALA A 251 4.30 -13.25 -1.26
N ALA A 252 4.85 -12.87 -2.41
CA ALA A 252 6.05 -12.03 -2.49
C ALA A 252 5.78 -10.53 -2.26
N PHE A 253 4.53 -10.06 -2.34
CA PHE A 253 4.21 -8.63 -2.31
C PHE A 253 3.02 -8.30 -1.41
N ASP A 254 1.79 -8.61 -1.82
CA ASP A 254 0.55 -8.18 -1.15
C ASP A 254 0.35 -8.85 0.23
N LEU A 255 0.80 -10.09 0.40
CA LEU A 255 0.68 -10.84 1.66
C LEU A 255 1.74 -10.47 2.70
N VAL A 256 2.82 -9.79 2.32
CA VAL A 256 3.95 -9.51 3.22
C VAL A 256 3.51 -8.72 4.47
N PRO A 257 2.68 -7.66 4.39
CA PRO A 257 2.15 -6.99 5.57
C PRO A 257 1.34 -7.93 6.48
N PHE A 258 0.46 -8.75 5.91
CA PHE A 258 -0.35 -9.69 6.67
C PHE A 258 0.52 -10.71 7.41
N ILE A 259 1.42 -11.39 6.70
CA ILE A 259 2.31 -12.40 7.29
C ILE A 259 3.21 -11.80 8.38
N THR A 260 3.78 -10.61 8.13
CA THR A 260 4.63 -9.92 9.10
C THR A 260 3.87 -9.62 10.40
N LEU A 261 2.64 -9.13 10.29
CA LEU A 261 1.82 -8.75 11.44
C LEU A 261 1.20 -9.97 12.15
N MET A 262 0.91 -11.06 11.44
CA MET A 262 0.48 -12.34 12.01
C MET A 262 1.58 -12.97 12.88
N ARG A 263 2.86 -12.76 12.53
CA ARG A 263 4.02 -13.26 13.27
C ARG A 263 4.49 -12.34 14.39
N THR A 264 4.15 -11.06 14.31
CA THR A 264 4.52 -10.08 15.32
C THR A 264 3.70 -10.32 16.57
N SER A 265 4.36 -10.52 17.72
CA SER A 265 3.69 -10.69 19.00
C SER A 265 3.66 -9.38 19.80
N THR A 266 2.57 -9.18 20.53
CA THR A 266 2.44 -8.17 21.59
C THR A 266 3.28 -8.56 22.81
N GLU A 267 3.45 -7.65 23.77
CA GLU A 267 4.12 -7.94 25.05
C GLU A 267 3.52 -9.13 25.80
N SER A 268 2.21 -9.37 25.61
CA SER A 268 1.49 -10.52 26.17
C SER A 268 1.80 -11.87 25.48
N GLY A 269 2.68 -11.88 24.47
CA GLY A 269 3.03 -13.06 23.68
C GLY A 269 1.98 -13.48 22.63
N ARG A 270 0.90 -12.71 22.48
CA ARG A 270 -0.16 -12.96 21.47
C ARG A 270 0.15 -12.24 20.16
N PRO A 271 -0.24 -12.78 19.00
CA PRO A 271 -0.14 -12.09 17.71
C PRO A 271 -0.78 -10.69 17.76
N LEU A 272 -0.15 -9.71 17.11
CA LEU A 272 -0.69 -8.36 16.96
C LEU A 272 -1.93 -8.37 16.03
N LEU A 273 -1.81 -9.09 14.91
CA LEU A 273 -2.94 -9.34 14.02
C LEU A 273 -3.69 -10.60 14.46
N ARG A 274 -4.92 -10.45 14.96
CA ARG A 274 -5.70 -11.58 15.51
C ARG A 274 -6.95 -11.89 14.69
N ALA A 275 -7.37 -10.95 13.86
CA ALA A 275 -8.44 -11.13 12.90
C ALA A 275 -8.11 -10.35 11.62
N VAL A 276 -8.60 -10.82 10.48
CA VAL A 276 -8.52 -10.10 9.20
C VAL A 276 -9.84 -10.18 8.45
N GLN A 277 -10.19 -9.11 7.74
CA GLN A 277 -11.35 -9.11 6.85
C GLN A 277 -10.95 -9.67 5.50
N VAL A 278 -11.72 -10.64 4.99
CA VAL A 278 -11.46 -11.27 3.69
C VAL A 278 -11.99 -10.38 2.56
N SER A 279 -11.24 -10.34 1.46
CA SER A 279 -11.56 -9.59 0.26
C SER A 279 -12.69 -10.22 -0.56
N THR A 280 -13.43 -9.37 -1.29
CA THR A 280 -14.36 -9.77 -2.36
C THR A 280 -13.69 -9.84 -3.72
N MET A 281 -12.37 -9.59 -3.82
CA MET A 281 -11.67 -9.57 -5.09
C MET A 281 -11.68 -10.93 -5.76
N ARG A 282 -11.53 -10.91 -7.08
CA ARG A 282 -11.33 -12.11 -7.90
C ARG A 282 -9.94 -12.08 -8.50
N VAL A 283 -9.32 -13.25 -8.54
CA VAL A 283 -7.94 -13.39 -9.02
C VAL A 283 -7.91 -14.33 -10.21
N ARG A 284 -7.22 -13.93 -11.28
CA ARG A 284 -6.90 -14.80 -12.41
C ARG A 284 -5.44 -15.20 -12.35
N GLY A 285 -5.14 -16.48 -12.56
CA GLY A 285 -3.79 -17.06 -12.41
C GLY A 285 -3.53 -17.71 -11.05
N PHE A 286 -4.51 -17.66 -10.14
CA PHE A 286 -4.36 -18.10 -8.75
C PHE A 286 -4.01 -19.59 -8.60
N GLY A 287 -4.68 -20.46 -9.36
CA GLY A 287 -4.46 -21.92 -9.35
C GLY A 287 -3.46 -22.42 -10.39
N GLY A 288 -2.65 -21.54 -10.99
CA GLY A 288 -1.75 -21.86 -12.11
C GLY A 288 -2.44 -21.91 -13.49
N SER A 289 -3.78 -21.92 -13.53
CA SER A 289 -4.54 -21.69 -14.77
C SER A 289 -4.62 -20.20 -15.07
N ALA A 290 -4.03 -19.78 -16.20
CA ALA A 290 -4.05 -18.38 -16.63
C ALA A 290 -5.41 -17.90 -17.15
N GLN A 291 -6.38 -18.79 -17.35
CA GLN A 291 -7.67 -18.46 -17.99
C GLN A 291 -8.86 -18.39 -17.04
N GLU A 292 -8.77 -18.99 -15.85
CA GLU A 292 -9.90 -19.07 -14.93
C GLU A 292 -9.82 -18.00 -13.84
N TRP A 293 -10.94 -17.30 -13.64
CA TRP A 293 -11.14 -16.41 -12.52
C TRP A 293 -11.64 -17.21 -11.31
N THR A 294 -11.11 -16.89 -10.13
CA THR A 294 -11.76 -17.34 -8.89
C THR A 294 -13.17 -16.77 -8.77
N ARG A 295 -13.98 -17.38 -7.92
CA ARG A 295 -15.12 -16.68 -7.31
C ARG A 295 -14.57 -15.60 -6.36
N PRO A 296 -15.40 -14.65 -5.88
CA PRO A 296 -14.97 -13.72 -4.84
C PRO A 296 -14.34 -14.49 -3.67
N LEU A 297 -13.12 -14.12 -3.27
CA LEU A 297 -12.31 -14.92 -2.34
C LEU A 297 -13.05 -15.26 -1.03
N THR A 298 -13.89 -14.35 -0.54
CA THR A 298 -14.72 -14.57 0.65
C THR A 298 -15.71 -15.74 0.57
N VAL A 299 -16.07 -16.23 -0.62
CA VAL A 299 -16.95 -17.40 -0.81
C VAL A 299 -16.30 -18.52 -1.64
N ASP A 300 -15.03 -18.36 -2.02
CA ASP A 300 -14.28 -19.35 -2.78
C ASP A 300 -13.48 -20.25 -1.82
N GLY A 301 -14.09 -21.36 -1.39
CA GLY A 301 -13.44 -22.28 -0.46
C GLY A 301 -12.16 -22.94 -0.99
N ALA A 302 -12.01 -23.07 -2.31
CA ALA A 302 -10.79 -23.61 -2.91
C ALA A 302 -9.67 -22.57 -2.90
N ALA A 303 -9.94 -21.35 -3.37
CA ALA A 303 -8.94 -20.29 -3.42
C ALA A 303 -8.53 -19.80 -2.02
N LEU A 304 -9.51 -19.52 -1.16
CA LEU A 304 -9.23 -19.12 0.22
C LEU A 304 -8.57 -20.27 0.99
N GLY A 305 -9.06 -21.51 0.84
CA GLY A 305 -8.46 -22.68 1.45
C GLY A 305 -6.97 -22.84 1.10
N ALA A 306 -6.60 -22.62 -0.16
CA ALA A 306 -5.20 -22.67 -0.60
C ALA A 306 -4.33 -21.60 0.10
N LEU A 307 -4.82 -20.38 0.30
CA LEU A 307 -4.10 -19.35 1.09
C LEU A 307 -3.88 -19.79 2.53
N LEU A 308 -4.91 -20.40 3.14
CA LEU A 308 -4.85 -20.86 4.53
C LEU A 308 -3.90 -22.04 4.73
N THR A 309 -3.47 -22.72 3.67
CA THR A 309 -2.43 -23.77 3.75
C THR A 309 -1.00 -23.23 3.81
N LEU A 310 -0.79 -21.94 3.51
CA LEU A 310 0.54 -21.33 3.61
C LEU A 310 1.07 -21.44 5.04
N PRO A 311 2.32 -21.88 5.29
CA PRO A 311 2.79 -22.25 6.63
C PRO A 311 2.57 -21.17 7.70
N GLU A 312 2.85 -19.91 7.37
CA GLU A 312 2.72 -18.78 8.28
C GLU A 312 1.26 -18.50 8.63
N ILE A 313 0.37 -18.59 7.64
CA ILE A 313 -1.07 -18.34 7.80
C ILE A 313 -1.74 -19.50 8.52
N LYS A 314 -1.32 -20.73 8.21
CA LYS A 314 -1.75 -21.95 8.91
C LYS A 314 -1.38 -21.88 10.39
N ALA A 315 -0.13 -21.55 10.72
CA ALA A 315 0.32 -21.41 12.10
C ALA A 315 -0.46 -20.31 12.85
N TRP A 316 -0.70 -19.17 12.19
CA TRP A 316 -1.54 -18.10 12.74
C TRP A 316 -2.99 -18.57 12.98
N ARG A 317 -3.56 -19.33 12.05
CA ARG A 317 -4.92 -19.87 12.13
C ARG A 317 -5.05 -20.88 13.27
N GLU A 318 -4.10 -21.81 13.38
CA GLU A 318 -4.01 -22.79 14.48
C GLU A 318 -3.80 -22.10 15.83
N GLY A 319 -3.07 -20.97 15.85
CA GLY A 319 -2.91 -20.08 17.01
C GLY A 319 -4.16 -19.25 17.37
N GLY A 320 -5.29 -19.47 16.70
CA GLY A 320 -6.57 -18.83 17.02
C GLY A 320 -6.96 -17.64 16.12
N GLY A 321 -6.24 -17.42 15.01
CA GLY A 321 -6.58 -16.38 14.04
C GLY A 321 -8.01 -16.49 13.49
N VAL A 322 -8.67 -15.34 13.32
CA VAL A 322 -10.08 -15.24 12.89
C VAL A 322 -10.20 -14.57 11.52
N LEU A 323 -11.07 -15.12 10.66
CA LEU A 323 -11.43 -14.54 9.39
C LEU A 323 -12.82 -13.92 9.50
N VAL A 324 -12.97 -12.70 8.99
CA VAL A 324 -14.21 -11.94 9.00
C VAL A 324 -14.65 -11.70 7.56
N SER A 325 -15.89 -12.05 7.24
CA SER A 325 -16.44 -11.75 5.92
C SER A 325 -16.64 -10.23 5.75
N PRO A 326 -16.61 -9.71 4.51
CA PRO A 326 -17.20 -8.41 4.20
C PRO A 326 -18.73 -8.48 4.43
N PRO A 327 -19.46 -7.34 4.44
CA PRO A 327 -20.91 -7.37 4.59
C PRO A 327 -21.53 -8.16 3.43
N LEU A 328 -22.42 -9.11 3.72
CA LEU A 328 -23.03 -9.92 2.65
C LEU A 328 -23.90 -9.11 1.68
N GLY A 329 -24.37 -7.93 2.11
CA GLY A 329 -25.00 -6.93 1.24
C GLY A 329 -24.03 -6.20 0.30
N HIS A 330 -22.75 -6.55 0.27
CA HIS A 330 -21.80 -5.98 -0.68
C HIS A 330 -22.23 -6.25 -2.13
N PRO A 331 -22.16 -5.27 -3.06
CA PRO A 331 -22.66 -5.41 -4.44
C PRO A 331 -22.17 -6.67 -5.17
N VAL A 332 -20.87 -6.98 -5.08
CA VAL A 332 -20.28 -8.21 -5.68
C VAL A 332 -20.95 -9.48 -5.16
N ILE A 333 -21.26 -9.56 -3.86
CA ILE A 333 -21.93 -10.73 -3.28
C ILE A 333 -23.40 -10.75 -3.70
N ARG A 334 -24.09 -9.61 -3.62
CA ARG A 334 -25.50 -9.50 -4.05
C ARG A 334 -25.68 -9.96 -5.50
N ASN A 335 -24.83 -9.48 -6.41
CA ASN A 335 -24.89 -9.84 -7.82
C ASN A 335 -24.62 -11.33 -8.06
N LEU A 336 -23.76 -11.96 -7.24
CA LEU A 336 -23.46 -13.39 -7.36
C LEU A 336 -24.60 -14.30 -6.90
N TYR A 337 -25.41 -13.87 -5.94
CA TYR A 337 -26.48 -14.67 -5.33
C TYR A 337 -27.89 -14.16 -5.64
N ALA A 338 -28.01 -13.18 -6.53
CA ALA A 338 -29.30 -12.72 -7.05
C ALA A 338 -29.85 -13.71 -8.08
N ASP A 339 -31.15 -13.96 -8.03
CA ASP A 339 -31.88 -14.65 -9.11
C ASP A 339 -32.26 -13.69 -10.24
N GLU A 340 -32.97 -14.20 -11.26
CA GLU A 340 -33.44 -13.40 -12.41
C GLU A 340 -34.41 -12.26 -12.01
N ARG A 341 -35.00 -12.32 -10.81
CA ARG A 341 -35.91 -11.29 -10.26
C ARG A 341 -35.18 -10.27 -9.37
N GLY A 342 -33.88 -10.49 -9.11
CA GLY A 342 -33.08 -9.66 -8.21
C GLY A 342 -33.23 -10.01 -6.73
N GLU A 343 -33.91 -11.11 -6.39
CA GLU A 343 -33.96 -11.61 -5.00
C GLU A 343 -32.63 -12.30 -4.67
N VAL A 344 -32.01 -11.89 -3.55
CA VAL A 344 -30.69 -12.37 -3.15
C VAL A 344 -30.81 -13.49 -2.12
N ASP A 345 -30.22 -14.66 -2.40
CA ASP A 345 -30.16 -15.76 -1.44
C ASP A 345 -29.03 -15.59 -0.41
N PHE A 346 -29.28 -14.74 0.59
CA PHE A 346 -28.33 -14.51 1.68
C PHE A 346 -28.04 -15.75 2.53
N ARG A 347 -28.95 -16.73 2.56
CA ARG A 347 -28.75 -17.99 3.29
C ARG A 347 -27.63 -18.79 2.65
N ARG A 348 -27.68 -18.94 1.33
CA ARG A 348 -26.61 -19.57 0.55
C ARG A 348 -25.31 -18.79 0.64
N ALA A 349 -25.37 -17.46 0.49
CA ALA A 349 -24.18 -16.61 0.57
C ALA A 349 -23.45 -16.76 1.92
N ALA A 350 -24.18 -16.73 3.04
CA ALA A 350 -23.62 -16.90 4.38
C ALA A 350 -23.03 -18.30 4.58
N LEU A 351 -23.73 -19.34 4.13
CA LEU A 351 -23.27 -20.72 4.25
C LEU A 351 -21.97 -20.94 3.46
N GLU A 352 -21.91 -20.48 2.21
CA GLU A 352 -20.70 -20.62 1.38
C GLU A 352 -19.54 -19.79 1.94
N ALA A 353 -19.79 -18.58 2.48
CA ALA A 353 -18.76 -17.79 3.15
C ALA A 353 -18.19 -18.49 4.39
N PHE A 354 -19.05 -19.10 5.21
CA PHE A 354 -18.63 -19.85 6.39
C PHE A 354 -17.84 -21.10 6.02
N LEU A 355 -18.34 -21.88 5.06
CA LEU A 355 -17.66 -23.10 4.57
C LEU A 355 -16.34 -22.79 3.86
N ALA A 356 -16.19 -21.61 3.26
CA ALA A 356 -14.91 -21.15 2.70
C ALA A 356 -13.85 -20.88 3.78
N GLY A 357 -14.25 -20.68 5.03
CA GLY A 357 -13.37 -20.55 6.18
C GLY A 357 -13.60 -19.29 7.03
N ASN A 358 -14.54 -18.41 6.69
CA ASN A 358 -14.86 -17.25 7.53
C ASN A 358 -15.49 -17.71 8.86
N ASP A 359 -15.12 -17.08 9.97
CA ASP A 359 -15.66 -17.40 11.29
C ASP A 359 -16.73 -16.41 11.71
N LEU A 360 -16.48 -15.12 11.44
CA LEU A 360 -17.44 -14.06 11.66
C LEU A 360 -18.05 -13.68 10.31
N ILE A 361 -19.36 -13.84 10.20
CA ILE A 361 -20.15 -13.49 9.03
C ILE A 361 -20.86 -12.17 9.29
N TRP A 362 -20.59 -11.17 8.46
CA TRP A 362 -21.19 -9.86 8.59
C TRP A 362 -22.50 -9.76 7.79
N LEU A 363 -23.62 -9.80 8.51
CA LEU A 363 -24.96 -9.58 8.00
C LEU A 363 -25.28 -8.08 8.05
N GLY A 364 -24.78 -7.35 7.04
CA GLY A 364 -25.02 -5.93 6.85
C GLY A 364 -25.49 -5.60 5.43
N ALA A 365 -26.22 -4.50 5.28
CA ALA A 365 -26.76 -4.02 4.01
C ALA A 365 -27.63 -5.06 3.24
N LEU A 366 -28.36 -5.90 3.98
CA LEU A 366 -29.21 -6.94 3.38
C LEU A 366 -30.43 -6.33 2.69
N HIS A 367 -31.08 -5.37 3.36
CA HIS A 367 -32.26 -4.66 2.88
C HIS A 367 -32.31 -3.24 3.47
N PRO A 368 -32.84 -2.22 2.74
CA PRO A 368 -32.95 -0.86 3.26
C PRO A 368 -34.01 -0.69 4.36
N ASP A 369 -35.05 -1.52 4.37
CA ASP A 369 -36.02 -1.56 5.47
C ASP A 369 -35.47 -2.36 6.67
N PRO A 370 -35.52 -1.81 7.89
CA PRO A 370 -34.94 -2.43 9.07
C PRO A 370 -35.62 -3.72 9.52
N GLN A 371 -36.94 -3.85 9.37
CA GLN A 371 -37.68 -5.04 9.76
C GLN A 371 -37.39 -6.18 8.79
N GLU A 372 -37.39 -5.88 7.50
CA GLU A 372 -37.06 -6.85 6.45
C GLU A 372 -35.59 -7.29 6.54
N SER A 373 -34.66 -6.35 6.79
CA SER A 373 -33.26 -6.70 7.03
C SER A 373 -33.09 -7.59 8.26
N ALA A 374 -33.84 -7.34 9.34
CA ALA A 374 -33.84 -8.20 10.52
C ALA A 374 -34.42 -9.59 10.25
N ARG A 375 -35.51 -9.67 9.47
CA ARG A 375 -36.13 -10.93 9.04
C ARG A 375 -35.16 -11.78 8.22
N GLN A 376 -34.46 -11.17 7.27
CA GLN A 376 -33.44 -11.85 6.45
C GLN A 376 -32.27 -12.33 7.31
N ALA A 377 -31.77 -11.49 8.23
CA ALA A 377 -30.71 -11.90 9.16
C ALA A 377 -31.15 -13.07 10.04
N ALA A 378 -32.35 -13.03 10.61
CA ALA A 378 -32.92 -14.12 11.40
C ALA A 378 -33.06 -15.42 10.58
N ALA A 379 -33.46 -15.33 9.31
CA ALA A 379 -33.57 -16.50 8.43
C ALA A 379 -32.21 -17.15 8.13
N VAL A 380 -31.14 -16.36 8.00
CA VAL A 380 -29.77 -16.87 7.88
C VAL A 380 -29.35 -17.60 9.15
N ILE A 381 -29.57 -16.98 10.31
CA ILE A 381 -29.19 -17.56 11.61
C ILE A 381 -29.97 -18.86 11.88
N ALA A 382 -31.27 -18.88 11.57
CA ALA A 382 -32.12 -20.06 11.72
C ALA A 382 -31.63 -21.25 10.87
N LEU A 383 -31.19 -21.02 9.63
CA LEU A 383 -30.58 -22.07 8.80
C LEU A 383 -29.33 -22.66 9.47
N PHE A 384 -28.48 -21.80 10.06
CA PHE A 384 -27.29 -22.28 10.77
C PHE A 384 -27.65 -23.07 12.02
N GLN A 385 -28.69 -22.68 12.75
CA GLN A 385 -29.20 -23.41 13.92
C GLN A 385 -29.75 -24.79 13.52
N GLU A 386 -30.53 -24.87 12.44
CA GLU A 386 -31.02 -26.13 11.90
C GLU A 386 -29.86 -27.05 11.52
N LYS A 387 -28.88 -26.55 10.76
CA LYS A 387 -27.67 -27.30 10.39
C LYS A 387 -26.85 -27.73 11.60
N TYR A 388 -26.68 -26.86 12.58
CA TYR A 388 -25.95 -27.17 13.83
C TYR A 388 -26.59 -28.33 14.60
N SER A 389 -27.92 -28.44 14.56
CA SER A 389 -28.66 -29.51 15.24
C SER A 389 -28.70 -30.84 14.46
N THR A 390 -28.53 -30.79 13.15
CA THR A 390 -28.74 -31.95 12.25
C THR A 390 -27.45 -32.53 11.66
N ASP A 391 -26.37 -31.74 11.56
CA ASP A 391 -25.10 -32.14 10.94
C ASP A 391 -23.93 -32.00 11.93
N LEU A 392 -23.37 -33.14 12.34
CA LEU A 392 -22.25 -33.20 13.28
C LEU A 392 -20.97 -32.55 12.75
N ALA A 393 -20.70 -32.65 11.44
CA ALA A 393 -19.53 -32.02 10.85
C ALA A 393 -19.66 -30.50 10.88
N PHE A 394 -20.84 -29.98 10.50
CA PHE A 394 -21.15 -28.56 10.61
C PHE A 394 -21.09 -28.08 12.07
N GLN A 395 -21.62 -28.86 13.00
CA GLN A 395 -21.56 -28.58 14.43
C GLN A 395 -20.11 -28.38 14.93
N ASN A 396 -19.19 -29.26 14.50
CA ASN A 396 -17.76 -29.16 14.86
C ASN A 396 -17.09 -27.92 14.26
N LEU A 397 -17.43 -27.55 13.02
CA LEU A 397 -16.96 -26.32 12.40
C LEU A 397 -17.42 -25.09 13.19
N VAL A 398 -18.70 -25.03 13.54
CA VAL A 398 -19.26 -23.94 14.36
C VAL A 398 -18.58 -23.88 15.72
N ASN A 399 -18.46 -24.99 16.44
CA ASN A 399 -17.80 -25.02 17.75
C ASN A 399 -16.35 -24.52 17.68
N SER A 400 -15.63 -24.88 16.61
CA SER A 400 -14.24 -24.45 16.40
C SER A 400 -14.12 -22.95 16.08
N ALA A 401 -15.04 -22.41 15.28
CA ALA A 401 -15.12 -20.98 14.98
C ALA A 401 -15.49 -20.17 16.24
N VAL A 402 -16.52 -20.62 16.97
CA VAL A 402 -16.98 -19.99 18.21
C VAL A 402 -15.88 -20.00 19.27
N ALA A 403 -15.13 -21.10 19.42
CA ALA A 403 -14.00 -21.14 20.36
C ALA A 403 -12.96 -20.05 20.06
N ARG A 404 -12.64 -19.80 18.78
CA ARG A 404 -11.72 -18.72 18.38
C ARG A 404 -12.30 -17.34 18.64
N ILE A 405 -13.60 -17.13 18.36
CA ILE A 405 -14.31 -15.89 18.65
C ILE A 405 -14.34 -15.61 20.17
N LEU A 406 -14.61 -16.61 20.99
CA LEU A 406 -14.64 -16.47 22.45
C LEU A 406 -13.25 -16.17 23.01
N ARG A 407 -12.17 -16.74 22.46
CA ARG A 407 -10.78 -16.38 22.83
C ARG A 407 -10.48 -14.91 22.51
N LEU A 408 -10.92 -14.42 21.35
CA LEU A 408 -10.82 -12.98 21.05
C LEU A 408 -11.57 -12.14 22.07
N LYS A 409 -12.81 -12.49 22.43
CA LYS A 409 -13.54 -11.75 23.46
C LYS A 409 -12.87 -11.82 24.82
N TYR A 410 -12.36 -13.00 25.20
CA TYR A 410 -11.68 -13.22 26.49
C TYR A 410 -10.42 -12.37 26.59
N SER A 411 -9.70 -12.21 25.49
CA SER A 411 -8.52 -11.34 25.45
C SER A 411 -8.83 -9.87 25.72
N LEU A 412 -10.02 -9.39 25.34
CA LEU A 412 -10.47 -8.02 25.62
C LEU A 412 -11.04 -7.92 27.04
N TYR A 413 -11.74 -8.96 27.50
CA TYR A 413 -12.49 -8.99 28.76
C TYR A 413 -12.33 -10.35 29.48
N PRO A 414 -11.23 -10.58 30.21
CA PRO A 414 -10.97 -11.87 30.86
C PRO A 414 -12.04 -12.28 31.87
N GLY A 415 -12.79 -13.34 31.61
CA GLY A 415 -13.83 -13.85 32.52
C GLY A 415 -15.23 -13.22 32.36
N PHE A 416 -15.43 -12.36 31.35
CA PHE A 416 -16.75 -11.85 30.95
C PHE A 416 -17.59 -11.27 32.09
N SER A 417 -17.01 -10.36 32.89
CA SER A 417 -17.79 -9.61 33.89
C SER A 417 -18.26 -8.27 33.33
N ALA A 418 -19.51 -7.91 33.63
CA ALA A 418 -20.12 -6.67 33.15
C ALA A 418 -19.33 -5.42 33.57
N SER A 419 -18.73 -5.44 34.77
CA SER A 419 -17.90 -4.35 35.29
C SER A 419 -16.62 -4.09 34.49
N MET A 420 -16.09 -5.08 33.76
CA MET A 420 -14.92 -4.87 32.88
C MET A 420 -15.31 -4.39 31.48
N VAL A 421 -16.51 -4.76 31.02
CA VAL A 421 -17.00 -4.44 29.67
C VAL A 421 -17.49 -3.01 29.61
N PHE A 422 -18.14 -2.53 30.66
CA PHE A 422 -18.69 -1.18 30.66
C PHE A 422 -17.59 -0.10 30.73
N PRO A 423 -17.72 0.99 29.94
CA PRO A 423 -16.85 2.15 30.07
C PRO A 423 -16.83 2.70 31.50
N THR A 424 -15.67 3.15 31.95
CA THR A 424 -15.48 3.78 33.27
C THR A 424 -14.90 5.18 33.09
N PRO A 425 -15.55 6.25 33.62
CA PRO A 425 -16.81 6.25 34.36
C PRO A 425 -18.01 5.89 33.47
N LEU A 426 -19.08 5.35 34.06
CA LEU A 426 -20.35 5.08 33.36
C LEU A 426 -21.15 6.38 33.17
N LYS A 427 -20.54 7.37 32.52
CA LYS A 427 -21.14 8.66 32.19
C LYS A 427 -20.73 9.05 30.76
N PRO A 428 -21.66 9.54 29.92
CA PRO A 428 -21.34 9.95 28.57
C PRO A 428 -20.24 11.01 28.55
N PRO A 429 -19.19 10.87 27.72
CA PRO A 429 -18.19 11.91 27.56
C PRO A 429 -18.80 13.09 26.78
N GLN A 430 -18.60 14.31 27.29
CA GLN A 430 -18.98 15.53 26.56
C GLN A 430 -18.07 15.77 25.35
N THR A 431 -16.76 15.49 25.51
CA THR A 431 -15.75 15.55 24.47
C THR A 431 -14.81 14.35 24.62
N VAL A 432 -14.45 13.73 23.51
CA VAL A 432 -13.43 12.66 23.47
C VAL A 432 -12.11 13.15 22.89
N VAL A 433 -12.15 14.19 22.05
CA VAL A 433 -10.99 14.81 21.43
C VAL A 433 -10.32 15.77 22.39
N THR A 434 -9.02 15.61 22.57
CA THR A 434 -8.18 16.47 23.41
C THR A 434 -7.25 17.33 22.55
N SER A 435 -6.69 18.38 23.15
CA SER A 435 -5.64 19.18 22.50
C SER A 435 -4.37 18.37 22.19
N ALA A 436 -4.10 17.29 22.95
CA ALA A 436 -3.02 16.37 22.68
C ALA A 436 -3.28 15.56 21.40
N HIS A 437 -4.51 15.06 21.21
CA HIS A 437 -4.91 14.35 19.99
C HIS A 437 -4.72 15.22 18.74
N LEU A 438 -5.21 16.47 18.78
CA LEU A 438 -5.05 17.41 17.68
C LEU A 438 -3.59 17.75 17.37
N ARG A 439 -2.73 17.82 18.41
CA ARG A 439 -1.29 18.07 18.24
C ARG A 439 -0.61 16.90 17.53
N VAL A 440 -0.95 15.67 17.88
CA VAL A 440 -0.42 14.46 17.25
C VAL A 440 -0.80 14.40 15.77
N VAL A 441 -2.06 14.70 15.43
CA VAL A 441 -2.52 14.78 14.04
C VAL A 441 -1.74 15.83 13.27
N ARG A 442 -1.63 17.06 13.81
CA ARG A 442 -0.87 18.14 13.17
C ARG A 442 0.59 17.75 12.92
N GLN A 443 1.27 17.18 13.91
CA GLN A 443 2.67 16.74 13.77
C GLN A 443 2.83 15.68 12.67
N ALA A 444 1.91 14.72 12.60
CA ALA A 444 1.93 13.72 11.53
C ALA A 444 1.75 14.36 10.15
N LEU A 445 0.84 15.31 10.00
CA LEU A 445 0.58 15.97 8.72
C LEU A 445 1.71 16.93 8.30
N GLU A 446 2.37 17.61 9.25
CA GLU A 446 3.55 18.43 8.98
C GLU A 446 4.71 17.57 8.42
N GLU A 447 4.90 16.36 8.97
CA GLU A 447 5.88 15.39 8.46
C GLU A 447 5.44 14.68 7.18
N ALA A 448 4.13 14.58 6.92
CA ALA A 448 3.58 13.94 5.72
C ALA A 448 3.66 14.82 4.46
N LEU A 449 3.98 16.10 4.61
CA LEU A 449 4.00 17.08 3.53
C LEU A 449 5.10 16.77 2.51
N VAL A 450 4.69 16.56 1.25
CA VAL A 450 5.58 16.22 0.13
C VAL A 450 5.51 17.28 -0.97
N ARG A 451 6.68 17.70 -1.47
CA ARG A 451 6.81 18.48 -2.71
C ARG A 451 7.15 17.55 -3.87
N LEU A 452 6.25 17.49 -4.85
CA LEU A 452 6.39 16.67 -6.05
C LEU A 452 7.08 17.43 -7.20
N HIS A 453 6.86 18.74 -7.28
CA HIS A 453 7.49 19.62 -8.26
C HIS A 453 7.71 21.05 -7.69
N PRO A 454 8.85 21.72 -7.96
CA PRO A 454 10.09 21.14 -8.48
C PRO A 454 10.70 20.16 -7.46
N ARG A 455 11.43 19.16 -7.94
CA ARG A 455 12.02 18.10 -7.08
C ARG A 455 13.34 18.48 -6.44
N GLU A 456 14.11 19.33 -7.11
CA GLU A 456 15.42 19.76 -6.63
C GLU A 456 15.29 21.05 -5.83
N THR A 457 16.34 21.36 -5.06
CA THR A 457 16.49 22.62 -4.32
C THR A 457 16.72 23.79 -5.28
N GLY A 458 15.67 24.14 -6.04
CA GLY A 458 15.56 25.42 -6.73
C GLY A 458 14.84 26.45 -5.84
N PRO A 459 14.94 27.75 -6.15
CA PRO A 459 14.13 28.77 -5.48
C PRO A 459 12.65 28.44 -5.71
N VAL A 460 11.94 28.12 -4.63
CA VAL A 460 10.50 27.90 -4.67
C VAL A 460 9.80 29.24 -4.51
N PRO A 461 8.89 29.62 -5.41
CA PRO A 461 8.21 30.89 -5.31
C PRO A 461 7.36 30.91 -4.03
N ILE A 462 7.50 32.00 -3.27
CA ILE A 462 6.74 32.30 -2.06
C ILE A 462 5.96 33.60 -2.33
N PRO A 463 4.65 33.63 -2.04
CA PRO A 463 3.85 34.83 -2.28
C PRO A 463 4.37 36.05 -1.51
N GLN A 464 4.28 37.21 -2.14
CA GLN A 464 4.66 38.51 -1.60
C GLN A 464 3.43 39.33 -1.19
N PRO A 465 3.58 40.29 -0.26
CA PRO A 465 2.48 41.18 0.09
C PRO A 465 1.94 41.92 -1.14
N GLY A 466 0.63 41.96 -1.28
CA GLY A 466 -0.03 42.66 -2.40
C GLY A 466 -0.34 41.81 -3.62
N GLU A 467 0.00 40.52 -3.62
CA GLU A 467 -0.41 39.58 -4.66
C GLU A 467 -1.88 39.14 -4.50
N THR A 468 -2.47 38.68 -5.59
CA THR A 468 -3.88 38.28 -5.72
C THR A 468 -3.97 36.79 -6.09
N PHE A 469 -4.95 36.12 -5.51
CA PHE A 469 -5.15 34.68 -5.64
C PHE A 469 -6.48 34.37 -6.29
N LEU A 470 -6.45 33.53 -7.32
CA LEU A 470 -7.60 32.74 -7.76
C LEU A 470 -7.37 31.30 -7.28
N VAL A 471 -8.24 30.82 -6.39
CA VAL A 471 -8.23 29.45 -5.90
C VAL A 471 -9.34 28.69 -6.61
N LEU A 472 -8.96 27.70 -7.40
CA LEU A 472 -9.84 26.70 -7.97
C LEU A 472 -9.81 25.49 -7.03
N VAL A 473 -10.94 25.18 -6.43
CA VAL A 473 -11.06 24.11 -5.44
C VAL A 473 -12.05 23.06 -5.91
N ASP A 474 -11.77 21.80 -5.62
CA ASP A 474 -12.72 20.73 -5.78
C ASP A 474 -13.98 20.99 -4.94
N GLY A 475 -15.12 21.14 -5.62
CA GLY A 475 -16.39 21.52 -5.00
C GLY A 475 -17.16 20.36 -4.40
N ARG A 476 -16.61 19.13 -4.44
CA ARG A 476 -17.33 17.93 -4.04
C ARG A 476 -17.72 17.94 -2.57
N THR A 477 -18.91 17.42 -2.37
CA THR A 477 -19.52 17.20 -1.07
C THR A 477 -19.56 15.72 -0.76
N ALA A 478 -19.63 15.43 0.52
CA ALA A 478 -19.93 14.10 1.01
C ALA A 478 -21.05 14.16 2.04
N ARG A 479 -21.73 13.03 2.16
CA ARG A 479 -22.82 12.83 3.10
C ARG A 479 -22.58 11.53 3.84
N ALA A 480 -22.39 11.60 5.16
CA ALA A 480 -22.16 10.41 5.97
C ALA A 480 -23.41 9.53 6.10
N CYS A 481 -24.61 10.09 5.93
CA CYS A 481 -25.87 9.37 6.04
C CYS A 481 -27.03 10.09 5.34
N ALA A 482 -28.11 9.38 5.02
CA ALA A 482 -29.32 9.98 4.44
C ALA A 482 -30.00 11.02 5.38
N ALA A 483 -29.72 10.93 6.68
CA ALA A 483 -30.01 11.91 7.76
C ALA A 483 -29.17 13.21 7.73
N CYS A 484 -27.92 13.07 7.31
CA CYS A 484 -26.84 13.97 7.69
C CYS A 484 -26.84 15.22 6.81
N PRO A 485 -26.33 16.37 7.29
CA PRO A 485 -26.08 17.50 6.41
C PRO A 485 -25.02 17.11 5.37
N GLU A 486 -25.20 17.63 4.17
CA GLU A 486 -24.18 17.58 3.13
C GLU A 486 -23.01 18.50 3.54
N GLN A 487 -21.79 17.99 3.46
CA GLN A 487 -20.59 18.72 3.87
C GLN A 487 -19.63 18.79 2.70
N ARG A 488 -19.09 19.99 2.42
CA ARG A 488 -17.98 20.11 1.46
C ARG A 488 -16.75 19.43 2.02
N LEU A 489 -16.09 18.62 1.19
CA LEU A 489 -14.84 17.96 1.54
C LEU A 489 -13.71 18.99 1.70
N LEU A 490 -13.76 20.08 0.91
CA LEU A 490 -12.88 21.24 0.99
C LEU A 490 -13.70 22.51 1.21
N PRO A 491 -14.05 22.88 2.46
CA PRO A 491 -14.84 24.08 2.73
C PRO A 491 -14.10 25.36 2.34
N THR A 492 -14.77 26.22 1.58
CA THR A 492 -14.22 27.45 0.99
C THR A 492 -13.84 28.49 2.06
N GLU A 493 -14.60 28.54 3.14
CA GLU A 493 -14.39 29.46 4.26
C GLU A 493 -13.15 29.05 5.06
N VAL A 494 -12.98 27.74 5.30
CA VAL A 494 -11.81 27.19 5.99
C VAL A 494 -10.54 27.45 5.19
N LEU A 495 -10.59 27.26 3.87
CA LEU A 495 -9.45 27.52 2.99
C LEU A 495 -9.05 29.00 2.98
N THR A 496 -10.03 29.91 2.86
CA THR A 496 -9.78 31.36 2.90
C THR A 496 -9.18 31.76 4.24
N GLN A 497 -9.77 31.31 5.35
CA GLN A 497 -9.28 31.61 6.70
C GLN A 497 -7.87 31.05 6.94
N ALA A 498 -7.59 29.84 6.46
CA ALA A 498 -6.27 29.23 6.55
C ALA A 498 -5.21 30.05 5.82
N MET A 499 -5.49 30.53 4.60
CA MET A 499 -4.58 31.38 3.83
C MET A 499 -4.32 32.73 4.52
N VAL A 500 -5.37 33.41 4.99
CA VAL A 500 -5.24 34.68 5.73
C VAL A 500 -4.38 34.49 6.97
N THR A 501 -4.64 33.43 7.74
CA THR A 501 -3.90 33.12 8.98
C THR A 501 -2.43 32.78 8.67
N ALA A 502 -2.18 31.96 7.66
CA ALA A 502 -0.83 31.55 7.27
C ALA A 502 0.02 32.71 6.70
N SER A 503 -0.62 33.74 6.13
CA SER A 503 0.06 34.94 5.64
C SER A 503 0.62 35.84 6.75
N GLY A 504 0.33 35.55 8.03
CA GLY A 504 0.70 36.40 9.16
C GLY A 504 0.03 37.79 9.14
N GLY A 505 -1.13 37.91 8.48
CA GLY A 505 -1.88 39.16 8.34
C GLY A 505 -1.46 40.04 7.15
N THR A 506 -0.56 39.57 6.28
CA THR A 506 -0.14 40.31 5.08
C THR A 506 -1.11 40.19 3.91
N LEU A 507 -2.00 39.18 3.94
CA LEU A 507 -3.03 38.93 2.93
C LEU A 507 -4.42 39.25 3.46
N ASP A 508 -5.12 40.15 2.77
CA ASP A 508 -6.55 40.42 2.99
C ASP A 508 -7.41 39.38 2.24
N ALA A 509 -8.49 38.93 2.89
CA ALA A 509 -9.49 38.04 2.30
C ALA A 509 -10.06 38.59 0.99
N THR A 510 -10.14 39.92 0.81
CA THR A 510 -10.62 40.55 -0.43
C THR A 510 -9.75 40.26 -1.66
N ARG A 511 -8.50 39.80 -1.45
CA ARG A 511 -7.56 39.43 -2.51
C ARG A 511 -7.55 37.94 -2.84
N ILE A 512 -8.41 37.16 -2.18
CA ILE A 512 -8.58 35.73 -2.39
C ILE A 512 -9.94 35.52 -3.05
N THR A 513 -9.94 35.08 -4.30
CA THR A 513 -11.16 34.64 -4.98
C THR A 513 -11.17 33.13 -5.00
N VAL A 514 -12.19 32.49 -4.41
CA VAL A 514 -12.35 31.04 -4.44
C VAL A 514 -13.49 30.67 -5.38
N ARG A 515 -13.24 29.74 -6.30
CA ARG A 515 -14.20 29.16 -7.23
C ARG A 515 -14.11 27.65 -7.21
N THR A 516 -15.25 26.99 -7.36
CA THR A 516 -15.31 25.55 -7.47
C THR A 516 -14.88 25.09 -8.86
N PHE A 517 -14.47 23.83 -8.97
CA PHE A 517 -14.20 23.23 -10.28
C PHE A 517 -15.41 23.24 -11.21
N ALA A 518 -16.62 23.10 -10.67
CA ALA A 518 -17.86 23.15 -11.46
C ALA A 518 -18.09 24.54 -12.08
N GLU A 519 -17.88 25.62 -11.32
CA GLU A 519 -17.98 26.99 -11.82
C GLU A 519 -16.95 27.28 -12.90
N ALA A 520 -15.70 26.85 -12.68
CA ALA A 520 -14.64 27.02 -13.66
C ALA A 520 -14.86 26.17 -14.92
N LEU A 521 -15.37 24.94 -14.79
CA LEU A 521 -15.72 24.11 -15.95
C LEU A 521 -16.86 24.74 -16.76
N ALA A 522 -17.89 25.29 -16.09
CA ALA A 522 -18.97 26.01 -16.74
C ALA A 522 -18.46 27.23 -17.54
N PHE A 523 -17.51 27.98 -16.98
CA PHE A 523 -16.82 29.06 -17.70
C PHE A 523 -16.05 28.56 -18.94
N LEU A 524 -15.20 27.53 -18.79
CA LEU A 524 -14.35 27.04 -19.88
C LEU A 524 -15.16 26.41 -21.02
N SER A 525 -16.26 25.75 -20.69
CA SER A 525 -17.20 25.15 -21.66
C SER A 525 -18.19 26.16 -22.26
N ARG A 526 -18.16 27.43 -21.82
CA ARG A 526 -19.10 28.49 -22.22
C ARG A 526 -20.55 28.09 -21.97
N ALA A 527 -20.81 27.49 -20.81
CA ALA A 527 -22.16 27.12 -20.40
C ALA A 527 -23.07 28.37 -20.34
N PRO A 528 -24.34 28.30 -20.78
CA PRO A 528 -25.22 29.46 -20.88
C PRO A 528 -25.41 30.26 -19.57
N GLU A 529 -25.35 29.58 -18.43
CA GLU A 529 -25.47 30.17 -17.08
C GLU A 529 -24.14 30.12 -16.30
N GLY A 530 -23.03 29.85 -16.98
CA GLY A 530 -21.70 29.81 -16.34
C GLY A 530 -21.23 31.21 -15.92
N PRO A 531 -20.54 31.34 -14.77
CA PRO A 531 -19.96 32.62 -14.38
C PRO A 531 -18.86 33.05 -15.36
N ASP A 532 -18.75 34.34 -15.64
CA ASP A 532 -17.58 34.87 -16.36
C ASP A 532 -16.42 35.02 -15.39
N LEU A 533 -15.45 34.10 -15.49
CA LEU A 533 -14.25 34.09 -14.65
C LEU A 533 -13.07 34.82 -15.30
N GLN A 534 -13.22 35.37 -16.51
CA GLN A 534 -12.13 36.08 -17.19
C GLN A 534 -11.52 37.21 -16.32
N PRO A 535 -12.31 38.07 -15.65
CA PRO A 535 -11.76 39.13 -14.80
C PRO A 535 -11.01 38.61 -13.57
N GLU A 536 -11.32 37.40 -13.11
CA GLU A 536 -10.64 36.76 -11.98
C GLU A 536 -9.30 36.20 -12.42
N PHE A 537 -9.25 35.53 -13.58
CA PHE A 537 -7.99 35.09 -14.18
C PHE A 537 -7.10 36.29 -14.50
N ASP A 538 -7.61 37.35 -15.12
CA ASP A 538 -6.82 38.52 -15.52
C ASP A 538 -6.17 39.21 -14.31
N ARG A 539 -6.90 39.34 -13.19
CA ARG A 539 -6.41 39.97 -11.96
C ARG A 539 -5.48 39.09 -11.14
N ALA A 540 -5.55 37.76 -11.28
CA ALA A 540 -4.79 36.83 -10.46
C ALA A 540 -3.31 36.80 -10.83
N THR A 541 -2.45 36.97 -9.82
CA THR A 541 -1.00 36.68 -9.90
C THR A 541 -0.69 35.22 -9.59
N TRP A 542 -1.50 34.61 -8.72
CA TRP A 542 -1.40 33.20 -8.33
C TRP A 542 -2.69 32.46 -8.69
N VAL A 543 -2.54 31.28 -9.29
CA VAL A 543 -3.63 30.33 -9.51
C VAL A 543 -3.34 29.10 -8.68
N LEU A 544 -4.17 28.86 -7.67
CA LEU A 544 -4.07 27.71 -6.78
C LEU A 544 -5.12 26.68 -7.20
N ILE A 545 -4.69 25.47 -7.56
CA ILE A 545 -5.59 24.36 -7.92
C ILE A 545 -5.53 23.35 -6.77
N VAL A 546 -6.63 23.19 -6.05
CA VAL A 546 -6.72 22.27 -4.90
C VAL A 546 -7.68 21.13 -5.25
N ALA A 547 -7.10 19.97 -5.52
CA ALA A 547 -7.82 18.80 -6.00
C ALA A 547 -7.82 17.66 -4.96
N LEU A 548 -8.86 16.83 -5.00
CA LEU A 548 -8.84 15.51 -4.37
C LEU A 548 -8.38 14.48 -5.42
N ASP A 549 -9.26 13.59 -5.88
CA ASP A 549 -9.04 12.59 -6.95
C ASP A 549 -9.79 12.92 -8.26
N GLU A 550 -9.38 12.34 -9.38
CA GLU A 550 -10.18 12.36 -10.61
C GLU A 550 -11.28 11.29 -10.55
N ARG A 551 -12.52 11.68 -10.88
CA ARG A 551 -13.69 10.80 -10.88
C ARG A 551 -14.50 10.96 -12.17
N PRO A 552 -14.62 9.90 -12.98
CA PRO A 552 -15.41 9.94 -14.21
C PRO A 552 -16.88 10.34 -13.99
N GLU A 553 -17.45 10.05 -12.81
CA GLU A 553 -18.84 10.36 -12.48
C GLU A 553 -19.06 11.84 -12.17
N ASP A 554 -17.99 12.60 -11.91
CA ASP A 554 -18.01 14.05 -11.72
C ASP A 554 -17.12 14.74 -12.76
N PRO A 555 -17.70 15.22 -13.88
CA PRO A 555 -16.95 15.87 -14.95
C PRO A 555 -16.11 17.07 -14.51
N ALA A 556 -16.52 17.76 -13.42
CA ALA A 556 -15.76 18.89 -12.87
C ALA A 556 -14.40 18.43 -12.33
N SER A 557 -14.28 17.18 -11.88
CA SER A 557 -13.02 16.64 -11.35
C SER A 557 -11.89 16.58 -12.38
N SER A 558 -12.19 16.55 -13.69
CA SER A 558 -11.21 16.59 -14.78
C SER A 558 -10.80 18.01 -15.20
N LEU A 559 -11.32 19.06 -14.55
CA LEU A 559 -10.96 20.46 -14.83
C LEU A 559 -9.44 20.72 -14.89
N PRO A 560 -8.62 20.20 -13.95
CA PRO A 560 -7.17 20.34 -14.03
C PRO A 560 -6.56 20.00 -15.39
N HIS A 561 -7.00 18.90 -16.02
CA HIS A 561 -6.51 18.49 -17.34
C HIS A 561 -6.84 19.53 -18.41
N LEU A 562 -8.11 19.96 -18.46
CA LEU A 562 -8.57 20.98 -19.40
C LEU A 562 -7.80 22.29 -19.25
N LEU A 563 -7.62 22.76 -18.01
CA LEU A 563 -6.96 24.03 -17.73
C LEU A 563 -5.46 24.00 -18.06
N LEU A 564 -4.76 22.91 -17.69
CA LEU A 564 -3.31 22.77 -17.87
C LEU A 564 -2.91 22.39 -19.30
N SER A 565 -3.78 21.69 -20.04
CA SER A 565 -3.49 21.23 -21.40
C SER A 565 -4.05 22.12 -22.49
N GLU A 566 -5.27 22.66 -22.32
CA GLU A 566 -5.98 23.37 -23.40
C GLU A 566 -6.06 24.88 -23.20
N ARG A 567 -6.16 25.35 -21.95
CA ARG A 567 -6.36 26.77 -21.61
C ARG A 567 -5.14 27.44 -20.98
N THR A 568 -3.98 27.15 -21.55
CA THR A 568 -2.69 27.72 -21.11
C THR A 568 -2.62 29.24 -21.26
N ASP A 569 -3.46 29.83 -22.11
CA ASP A 569 -3.63 31.28 -22.25
C ASP A 569 -4.00 31.95 -20.92
N LEU A 570 -4.89 31.31 -20.14
CA LEU A 570 -5.35 31.82 -18.85
C LEU A 570 -4.29 31.76 -17.75
N LEU A 571 -3.26 30.93 -17.92
CA LEU A 571 -2.21 30.69 -16.93
C LEU A 571 -0.92 31.44 -17.24
N ALA A 572 -0.82 32.06 -18.42
CA ALA A 572 0.39 32.72 -18.88
C ALA A 572 0.82 33.85 -17.93
N GLY A 573 2.09 33.83 -17.51
CA GLY A 573 2.67 34.84 -16.62
C GLY A 573 2.27 34.74 -15.15
N LYS A 574 1.56 33.68 -14.74
CA LYS A 574 1.08 33.47 -13.36
C LYS A 574 1.89 32.41 -12.64
N GLN A 575 1.89 32.44 -11.31
CA GLN A 575 2.39 31.34 -10.50
C GLN A 575 1.28 30.30 -10.33
N VAL A 576 1.49 29.09 -10.85
CA VAL A 576 0.48 28.02 -10.82
C VAL A 576 0.89 26.97 -9.79
N VAL A 577 0.09 26.80 -8.74
CA VAL A 577 0.35 25.87 -7.65
C VAL A 577 -0.73 24.80 -7.64
N PHE A 578 -0.32 23.54 -7.68
CA PHE A 578 -1.23 22.41 -7.60
C PHE A 578 -1.10 21.70 -6.25
N TRP A 579 -2.23 21.37 -5.64
CA TRP A 579 -2.32 20.59 -4.41
C TRP A 579 -3.17 19.36 -4.61
N SER A 580 -2.65 18.22 -4.15
CA SER A 580 -3.39 16.96 -4.02
C SER A 580 -3.66 16.69 -2.54
N LEU A 581 -4.92 16.85 -2.13
CA LEU A 581 -5.42 16.61 -0.76
C LEU A 581 -6.19 15.29 -0.68
N GLY A 582 -5.72 14.26 -1.37
CA GLY A 582 -6.34 12.94 -1.44
C GLY A 582 -5.42 11.96 -2.16
N PRO A 583 -5.96 11.01 -2.93
CA PRO A 583 -5.15 10.19 -3.83
C PRO A 583 -4.34 11.07 -4.79
N LEU A 584 -3.21 10.55 -5.27
CA LEU A 584 -2.38 11.25 -6.24
C LEU A 584 -3.21 11.57 -7.50
N TYR A 585 -3.34 12.85 -7.83
CA TYR A 585 -4.04 13.28 -9.03
C TYR A 585 -3.24 12.90 -10.30
N PRO A 586 -3.86 12.28 -11.33
CA PRO A 586 -3.15 11.65 -12.45
C PRO A 586 -2.66 12.64 -13.53
N LEU A 587 -1.93 13.69 -13.16
CA LEU A 587 -1.36 14.66 -14.12
C LEU A 587 -0.28 14.03 -15.01
N THR A 588 -0.22 14.44 -16.28
CA THR A 588 0.85 14.07 -17.21
C THR A 588 2.12 14.88 -16.99
N ALA A 589 3.27 14.38 -17.47
CA ALA A 589 4.54 15.10 -17.40
C ALA A 589 4.49 16.50 -18.05
N ARG A 590 3.69 16.64 -19.13
CA ARG A 590 3.48 17.91 -19.83
C ARG A 590 2.72 18.91 -18.95
N GLU A 591 1.66 18.46 -18.28
CA GLU A 591 0.86 19.29 -17.40
C GLU A 591 1.67 19.73 -16.18
N VAL A 592 2.43 18.81 -15.57
CA VAL A 592 3.33 19.15 -14.45
C VAL A 592 4.33 20.23 -14.86
N SER A 593 4.88 20.19 -16.08
CA SER A 593 5.84 21.21 -16.55
C SER A 593 5.28 22.63 -16.63
N ARG A 594 3.95 22.79 -16.53
CA ARG A 594 3.27 24.09 -16.45
C ARG A 594 3.15 24.63 -15.03
N LEU A 595 3.39 23.79 -14.03
CA LEU A 595 3.21 24.14 -12.63
C LEU A 595 4.47 24.79 -12.08
N SER A 596 4.30 25.87 -11.33
CA SER A 596 5.35 26.45 -10.51
C SER A 596 5.64 25.57 -9.29
N ARG A 597 4.59 24.95 -8.72
CA ARG A 597 4.68 24.02 -7.57
C ARG A 597 3.62 22.92 -7.70
N TYR A 598 3.98 21.70 -7.31
CA TYR A 598 3.04 20.60 -7.08
C TYR A 598 3.34 19.97 -5.72
N GLU A 599 2.38 20.02 -4.79
CA GLU A 599 2.52 19.52 -3.42
C GLU A 599 1.37 18.58 -3.06
N ALA A 600 1.61 17.67 -2.10
CA ALA A 600 0.65 16.66 -1.68
C ALA A 600 0.68 16.44 -0.16
N LEU A 601 -0.50 16.22 0.41
CA LEU A 601 -0.70 15.85 1.82
C LEU A 601 -1.49 14.55 2.00
N TRP A 602 -2.00 13.97 0.92
CA TRP A 602 -2.65 12.65 0.90
C TRP A 602 -3.93 12.56 1.73
N THR A 603 -4.46 13.68 2.19
CA THR A 603 -5.69 13.76 3.00
C THR A 603 -6.29 15.17 2.93
N HIS A 604 -7.61 15.26 3.17
CA HIS A 604 -8.36 16.52 3.15
C HIS A 604 -8.98 16.89 4.50
N VAL A 605 -8.55 16.25 5.59
CA VAL A 605 -9.02 16.63 6.94
C VAL A 605 -8.68 18.10 7.25
N PRO A 606 -9.46 18.82 8.08
CA PRO A 606 -9.29 20.27 8.26
C PRO A 606 -7.86 20.74 8.60
N PRO A 607 -7.09 20.06 9.48
CA PRO A 607 -5.70 20.45 9.74
C PRO A 607 -4.77 20.39 8.51
N ALA A 608 -5.09 19.58 7.49
CA ALA A 608 -4.32 19.51 6.26
C ALA A 608 -4.46 20.80 5.43
N ILE A 609 -5.64 21.44 5.42
CA ILE A 609 -5.88 22.72 4.74
C ILE A 609 -5.04 23.83 5.40
N GLU A 610 -4.90 23.80 6.72
CA GLU A 610 -4.05 24.75 7.46
C GLU A 610 -2.56 24.56 7.12
N ILE A 611 -2.09 23.32 7.05
CA ILE A 611 -0.69 22.99 6.69
C ILE A 611 -0.40 23.35 5.23
N MET A 612 -1.35 23.10 4.33
CA MET A 612 -1.29 23.52 2.94
C MET A 612 -1.07 25.04 2.82
N ALA A 613 -1.86 25.83 3.54
CA ALA A 613 -1.73 27.28 3.56
C ALA A 613 -0.36 27.71 4.14
N GLN A 614 0.09 27.11 5.23
CA GLN A 614 1.40 27.41 5.83
C GLN A 614 2.57 27.08 4.88
N ALA A 615 2.47 25.98 4.13
CA ALA A 615 3.45 25.60 3.12
C ALA A 615 3.45 26.56 1.93
N LEU A 616 2.28 27.04 1.49
CA LEU A 616 2.16 28.03 0.41
C LEU A 616 2.98 29.29 0.73
N PHE A 617 2.83 29.85 1.94
CA PHE A 617 3.53 31.06 2.40
C PHE A 617 4.94 30.80 2.98
N GLY A 618 5.46 29.57 2.87
CA GLY A 618 6.83 29.24 3.27
C GLY A 618 7.07 29.12 4.78
N ALA A 619 6.01 29.13 5.61
CA ALA A 619 6.11 28.87 7.03
C ALA A 619 6.48 27.40 7.32
N LEU A 620 6.08 26.48 6.43
CA LEU A 620 6.47 25.08 6.44
C LEU A 620 7.20 24.72 5.15
N ASN A 621 8.29 23.99 5.28
CA ASN A 621 9.04 23.45 4.14
C ASN A 621 8.88 21.93 4.08
N PRO A 622 8.31 21.38 3.00
CA PRO A 622 8.23 19.94 2.77
C PRO A 622 9.62 19.29 2.86
N ARG A 623 9.76 18.26 3.72
CA ARG A 623 10.98 17.47 3.86
C ARG A 623 10.79 16.00 3.51
N SER A 624 9.55 15.57 3.41
CA SER A 624 9.24 14.19 3.11
C SER A 624 9.23 13.90 1.61
N ARG A 625 9.14 12.62 1.29
CA ARG A 625 9.11 12.07 -0.07
C ARG A 625 7.85 11.25 -0.28
N ALA A 626 7.43 11.14 -1.53
CA ALA A 626 6.28 10.34 -1.88
C ALA A 626 6.49 8.86 -1.47
N PRO A 627 5.54 8.24 -0.75
CA PRO A 627 5.58 6.82 -0.40
C PRO A 627 5.14 5.88 -1.53
N LEU A 628 5.03 6.38 -2.76
CA LEU A 628 4.50 5.72 -3.95
C LEU A 628 5.38 6.05 -5.16
N SER A 629 5.37 5.21 -6.20
CA SER A 629 5.96 5.54 -7.50
C SER A 629 5.05 6.50 -8.27
N ILE A 630 5.65 7.43 -9.03
CA ILE A 630 4.93 8.47 -9.78
C ILE A 630 5.51 8.56 -11.19
N ALA A 631 4.89 7.84 -12.13
CA ALA A 631 5.35 7.72 -13.51
C ALA A 631 5.47 9.06 -14.22
N ALA A 632 4.49 9.95 -14.08
CA ALA A 632 4.47 11.28 -14.72
C ALA A 632 5.68 12.16 -14.39
N LEU A 633 6.33 11.88 -13.26
CA LEU A 633 7.49 12.61 -12.79
C LEU A 633 8.79 11.79 -12.92
N GLY A 634 8.73 10.54 -13.41
CA GLY A 634 9.84 9.59 -13.34
C GLY A 634 10.28 9.34 -11.89
N TYR A 635 9.35 9.29 -10.93
CA TYR A 635 9.64 8.84 -9.56
C TYR A 635 9.53 7.32 -9.52
N ASN A 636 10.60 6.61 -9.20
CA ASN A 636 10.53 5.19 -8.88
C ASN A 636 10.86 4.98 -7.40
N LEU A 637 9.90 4.52 -6.62
CA LEU A 637 10.07 4.29 -5.19
C LEU A 637 11.18 3.27 -4.90
N ALA A 638 11.24 2.19 -5.66
CA ALA A 638 12.23 1.13 -5.46
C ALA A 638 13.67 1.63 -5.62
N ASP A 639 13.90 2.58 -6.52
CA ASP A 639 15.23 3.20 -6.69
C ASP A 639 15.60 4.15 -5.53
N ARG A 640 14.61 4.75 -4.87
CA ARG A 640 14.81 5.64 -3.71
C ARG A 640 15.12 4.87 -2.44
N LEU A 641 14.54 3.68 -2.30
CA LEU A 641 14.74 2.76 -1.17
C LEU A 641 16.07 1.99 -1.21
N ARG A 642 16.80 2.05 -2.33
CA ARG A 642 18.14 1.46 -2.44
C ARG A 642 19.14 2.19 -1.54
N PRO A 643 20.18 1.49 -1.05
CA PRO A 643 21.28 2.09 -0.30
C PRO A 643 21.82 3.37 -0.96
N ASP A 644 22.18 4.37 -0.16
CA ASP A 644 22.81 5.59 -0.67
C ASP A 644 24.18 5.24 -1.28
N PRO A 645 24.41 5.46 -2.60
CA PRO A 645 25.69 5.16 -3.24
C PRO A 645 26.88 5.89 -2.61
N ASN A 646 26.64 7.03 -1.93
CA ASN A 646 27.67 7.83 -1.30
C ASN A 646 27.94 7.43 0.17
N GLN A 647 27.15 6.52 0.73
CA GLN A 647 27.34 6.08 2.10
C GLN A 647 28.60 5.20 2.25
N VAL A 648 29.34 5.43 3.34
CA VAL A 648 30.31 4.45 3.85
C VAL A 648 29.62 3.57 4.90
N ILE A 649 29.43 2.30 4.57
CA ILE A 649 28.72 1.33 5.43
C ILE A 649 29.58 1.02 6.67
N PRO A 650 29.07 1.29 7.90
CA PRO A 650 29.76 0.91 9.14
C PRO A 650 29.88 -0.61 9.24
N LEU A 651 31.02 -1.08 9.75
CA LEU A 651 31.34 -2.50 9.87
C LEU A 651 31.90 -2.78 11.27
N GLY A 652 31.43 -3.85 11.90
CA GLY A 652 31.90 -4.28 13.22
C GLY A 652 31.89 -5.79 13.40
N ALA A 653 32.53 -6.28 14.45
CA ALA A 653 32.63 -7.69 14.77
C ALA A 653 32.23 -7.96 16.22
N GLY A 654 31.66 -9.14 16.49
CA GLY A 654 31.10 -9.51 17.78
C GLY A 654 29.65 -9.07 17.98
N PRO A 655 29.12 -9.18 19.22
CA PRO A 655 27.76 -8.75 19.53
C PRO A 655 27.59 -7.24 19.34
N ARG A 656 26.41 -6.84 18.85
CA ARG A 656 26.05 -5.45 18.60
C ARG A 656 25.80 -4.71 19.92
N GLU A 657 26.84 -4.15 20.53
CA GLU A 657 26.72 -3.22 21.67
C GLU A 657 26.46 -1.80 21.14
N GLY A 658 25.39 -1.17 21.63
CA GLY A 658 24.91 0.11 21.12
C GLY A 658 25.84 1.28 21.41
N THR A 659 26.78 1.57 20.51
CA THR A 659 27.27 2.94 20.16
C THR A 659 28.31 2.86 19.04
N VAL A 660 28.14 3.66 17.98
CA VAL A 660 29.06 3.78 16.82
C VAL A 660 30.23 4.73 17.13
N SER A 661 30.61 4.90 18.39
CA SER A 661 31.73 5.77 18.77
C SER A 661 32.52 5.12 19.90
N GLY A 662 33.39 4.19 19.52
CA GLY A 662 34.26 3.46 20.43
C GLY A 662 35.09 2.47 19.63
N THR A 663 36.37 2.37 19.94
CA THR A 663 37.24 1.30 19.42
C THR A 663 36.56 -0.05 19.70
N PRO A 664 36.42 -0.96 18.71
CA PRO A 664 35.78 -2.25 18.94
C PRO A 664 36.45 -2.96 20.12
N ALA A 665 35.64 -3.58 21.00
CA ALA A 665 36.17 -4.43 22.03
C ALA A 665 37.03 -5.54 21.38
N PRO A 666 38.21 -5.87 21.93
CA PRO A 666 39.06 -6.91 21.35
C PRO A 666 38.35 -8.26 21.40
N VAL A 667 37.98 -8.79 20.24
CA VAL A 667 37.39 -10.13 20.11
C VAL A 667 38.52 -11.14 19.99
N THR A 668 38.50 -12.16 20.85
CA THR A 668 39.47 -13.26 20.80
C THR A 668 38.93 -14.32 19.83
N VAL A 669 39.68 -14.63 18.76
CA VAL A 669 39.27 -15.59 17.74
C VAL A 669 40.44 -16.49 17.33
N ARG A 670 40.16 -17.76 17.07
CA ARG A 670 41.14 -18.78 16.63
C ARG A 670 40.84 -19.30 15.23
N VAL A 671 41.87 -19.87 14.58
CA VAL A 671 41.71 -20.60 13.32
C VAL A 671 40.79 -21.80 13.55
N GLY A 672 39.79 -21.95 12.69
CA GLY A 672 38.73 -22.96 12.80
C GLY A 672 37.46 -22.47 13.50
N GLU A 673 37.44 -21.26 14.05
CA GLU A 673 36.24 -20.62 14.61
C GLU A 673 35.52 -19.75 13.56
N THR A 674 34.31 -19.32 13.88
CA THR A 674 33.54 -18.35 13.08
C THR A 674 33.52 -16.99 13.76
N LEU A 675 33.78 -15.93 13.00
CA LEU A 675 33.64 -14.55 13.44
C LEU A 675 32.28 -13.99 13.02
N ARG A 676 31.48 -13.58 14.01
CA ARG A 676 30.27 -12.80 13.73
C ARG A 676 30.64 -11.38 13.30
N VAL A 677 30.20 -10.98 12.12
CA VAL A 677 30.41 -9.65 11.54
C VAL A 677 29.07 -9.03 11.20
N TRP A 678 28.95 -7.72 11.42
CA TRP A 678 27.76 -6.96 11.08
C TRP A 678 28.10 -5.72 10.26
N ALA A 679 27.16 -5.32 9.39
CA ALA A 679 27.22 -4.12 8.56
C ALA A 679 25.96 -3.27 8.77
N GLY A 680 26.13 -1.98 9.03
CA GLY A 680 25.03 -1.02 9.18
C GLY A 680 25.24 0.01 10.29
N PRO A 681 24.34 1.00 10.45
CA PRO A 681 23.06 1.11 9.74
C PRO A 681 23.25 1.46 8.27
N ILE A 682 22.62 0.71 7.37
CA ILE A 682 22.54 1.02 5.94
C ILE A 682 21.32 1.91 5.73
N ARG A 683 21.54 3.06 5.09
CA ARG A 683 20.51 4.05 4.81
C ARG A 683 20.31 4.17 3.31
N ASP A 684 19.09 4.47 2.94
CA ASP A 684 18.71 4.76 1.56
C ASP A 684 19.12 6.18 1.16
N ARG A 685 18.84 6.56 -0.10
CA ARG A 685 19.22 7.85 -0.69
C ARG A 685 18.64 9.07 0.02
N ASP A 686 17.64 8.89 0.89
CA ASP A 686 16.98 9.95 1.65
C ASP A 686 17.29 9.86 3.15
N GLY A 687 18.21 8.98 3.55
CA GLY A 687 18.67 8.85 4.92
C GLY A 687 17.79 7.95 5.81
N TYR A 688 16.74 7.32 5.28
CA TYR A 688 15.96 6.33 6.04
C TYR A 688 16.66 4.97 6.05
N LEU A 689 16.34 4.10 7.00
CA LEU A 689 16.86 2.74 6.99
C LEU A 689 16.34 1.99 5.75
N VAL A 690 17.22 1.23 5.09
CA VAL A 690 16.82 0.41 3.94
C VAL A 690 15.82 -0.68 4.37
N PRO A 691 14.92 -1.12 3.46
CA PRO A 691 13.99 -2.21 3.74
C PRO A 691 14.68 -3.50 4.20
N ASP A 692 13.99 -4.31 5.01
CA ASP A 692 14.46 -5.65 5.36
C ASP A 692 14.60 -6.51 4.10
N GLY A 693 15.62 -7.38 4.08
CA GLY A 693 15.97 -8.19 2.93
C GLY A 693 16.84 -7.47 1.90
N THR A 694 17.22 -6.21 2.12
CA THR A 694 18.20 -5.51 1.26
C THR A 694 19.51 -6.29 1.28
N PRO A 695 20.04 -6.75 0.12
CA PRO A 695 21.18 -7.64 0.09
C PRO A 695 22.47 -6.91 0.48
N VAL A 696 23.26 -7.56 1.34
CA VAL A 696 24.60 -7.12 1.76
C VAL A 696 25.58 -8.26 1.55
N ALA A 697 26.60 -8.02 0.73
CA ALA A 697 27.66 -8.96 0.43
C ALA A 697 28.88 -8.68 1.32
N PHE A 698 29.27 -9.65 2.13
CA PHE A 698 30.50 -9.61 2.93
C PHE A 698 31.61 -10.38 2.22
N THR A 699 32.78 -9.76 2.04
CA THR A 699 33.95 -10.38 1.43
C THR A 699 35.16 -10.20 2.34
N GLY A 700 35.83 -11.30 2.66
CA GLY A 700 37.11 -11.32 3.34
C GLY A 700 38.25 -11.53 2.36
N VAL A 701 39.39 -10.87 2.55
CA VAL A 701 40.62 -11.07 1.76
C VAL A 701 41.78 -11.34 2.68
N TYR A 702 42.42 -12.50 2.52
CA TYR A 702 43.66 -12.82 3.21
C TYR A 702 44.85 -12.30 2.42
N SER A 703 45.75 -11.57 3.09
CA SER A 703 46.94 -11.01 2.46
C SER A 703 47.78 -12.11 1.79
N GLY A 704 47.87 -12.07 0.46
CA GLY A 704 48.62 -13.04 -0.35
C GLY A 704 47.97 -14.43 -0.50
N GLN A 705 46.77 -14.68 0.04
CA GLN A 705 46.15 -16.02 0.04
C GLN A 705 44.74 -16.07 -0.59
N GLY A 706 44.25 -14.97 -1.17
CA GLY A 706 42.96 -14.91 -1.88
C GLY A 706 41.78 -14.50 -0.98
N SER A 707 40.56 -14.61 -1.51
CA SER A 707 39.33 -14.14 -0.85
C SER A 707 38.45 -15.28 -0.31
N ILE A 708 37.64 -14.97 0.70
CA ILE A 708 36.56 -15.80 1.23
C ILE A 708 35.22 -15.03 1.11
N GLY A 709 34.16 -15.73 0.70
CA GLY A 709 32.89 -15.12 0.30
C GLY A 709 32.79 -14.87 -1.22
N PRO A 710 31.81 -14.08 -1.70
CA PRO A 710 30.92 -13.22 -0.91
C PRO A 710 29.84 -14.00 -0.14
N PHE A 711 29.60 -13.61 1.11
CA PHE A 711 28.44 -14.06 1.87
C PHE A 711 27.33 -13.02 1.73
N VAL A 712 26.24 -13.38 1.06
CA VAL A 712 25.12 -12.47 0.84
C VAL A 712 24.03 -12.74 1.86
N VAL A 713 23.70 -11.73 2.66
CA VAL A 713 22.63 -11.77 3.66
C VAL A 713 21.74 -10.53 3.51
N GLY A 714 20.46 -10.67 3.83
CA GLY A 714 19.52 -9.55 3.83
C GLY A 714 19.64 -8.71 5.11
N THR A 715 19.37 -7.42 5.02
CA THR A 715 19.23 -6.54 6.19
C THR A 715 18.03 -6.93 7.07
N ARG A 716 18.13 -6.63 8.36
CA ARG A 716 17.06 -6.56 9.35
C ARG A 716 17.24 -5.27 10.15
N ASP A 717 16.21 -4.42 10.18
CA ASP A 717 16.24 -3.09 10.78
C ASP A 717 17.41 -2.23 10.29
N GLY A 718 17.77 -2.39 9.01
CA GLY A 718 18.88 -1.70 8.36
C GLY A 718 20.29 -2.24 8.67
N PHE A 719 20.41 -3.41 9.31
CA PHE A 719 21.69 -4.07 9.61
C PHE A 719 21.73 -5.47 9.01
N ALA A 720 22.87 -5.89 8.49
CA ALA A 720 23.09 -7.27 8.05
C ALA A 720 24.14 -7.93 8.93
N GLU A 721 23.93 -9.19 9.30
CA GLU A 721 24.84 -9.96 10.16
C GLU A 721 25.17 -11.31 9.50
N VAL A 722 26.44 -11.73 9.60
CA VAL A 722 26.92 -13.00 9.05
C VAL A 722 28.04 -13.59 9.91
N ASP A 723 28.08 -14.92 10.01
CA ASP A 723 29.16 -15.65 10.65
C ASP A 723 30.18 -16.09 9.58
N ILE A 724 31.39 -15.52 9.63
CA ILE A 724 32.46 -15.77 8.64
C ILE A 724 33.44 -16.80 9.20
N PRO A 725 33.67 -17.94 8.52
CA PRO A 725 34.62 -18.95 8.97
C PRO A 725 36.07 -18.47 8.81
N LEU A 726 36.89 -18.68 9.85
CA LEU A 726 38.31 -18.33 9.88
C LEU A 726 39.16 -19.56 9.55
N ASP A 727 39.34 -19.85 8.27
CA ASP A 727 39.97 -21.07 7.76
C ASP A 727 41.51 -21.03 7.68
N ARG A 728 42.13 -19.84 7.76
CA ARG A 728 43.57 -19.64 7.52
C ARG A 728 44.20 -18.69 8.53
N GLU A 729 45.52 -18.81 8.65
CA GLU A 729 46.35 -17.86 9.41
C GLU A 729 46.79 -16.70 8.52
N GLY A 730 46.89 -15.51 9.12
CA GLY A 730 47.36 -14.31 8.44
C GLY A 730 46.45 -13.10 8.66
N MET A 731 46.73 -12.04 7.91
CA MET A 731 45.96 -10.80 7.96
C MET A 731 44.72 -10.92 7.10
N LEU A 732 43.54 -10.92 7.73
CA LEU A 732 42.23 -10.91 7.09
C LEU A 732 41.66 -9.50 7.06
N GLU A 733 41.29 -9.03 5.88
CA GLU A 733 40.55 -7.77 5.69
C GLU A 733 39.12 -8.06 5.23
N ILE A 734 38.12 -7.60 5.99
CA ILE A 734 36.70 -7.81 5.71
C ILE A 734 36.07 -6.49 5.24
N ARG A 735 35.23 -6.59 4.21
CA ARG A 735 34.45 -5.50 3.63
C ARG A 735 33.00 -5.93 3.44
N ALA A 736 32.09 -4.96 3.49
CA ALA A 736 30.69 -5.13 3.11
C ALA A 736 30.32 -4.22 1.93
N VAL A 737 29.44 -4.71 1.06
CA VAL A 737 28.87 -3.97 -0.08
C VAL A 737 27.37 -4.22 -0.13
N SER A 738 26.60 -3.15 -0.32
CA SER A 738 25.15 -3.24 -0.57
C SER A 738 24.83 -2.32 -1.73
N GLU A 739 24.72 -2.87 -2.95
CA GLU A 739 24.61 -2.06 -4.16
C GLU A 739 23.43 -1.06 -4.08
N PRO A 740 23.65 0.23 -4.42
CA PRO A 740 24.85 0.82 -5.02
C PRO A 740 25.91 1.34 -4.04
N ALA A 741 25.73 1.19 -2.72
CA ALA A 741 26.72 1.56 -1.70
C ALA A 741 27.89 0.56 -1.67
N ARG A 742 29.03 0.97 -2.25
CA ARG A 742 30.23 0.12 -2.43
C ARG A 742 31.32 0.36 -1.41
N LEU A 743 31.20 1.40 -0.60
CA LEU A 743 32.20 1.77 0.40
C LEU A 743 31.77 1.25 1.77
N SER A 744 32.70 0.66 2.51
CA SER A 744 32.52 0.24 3.90
C SER A 744 33.78 0.48 4.71
N TYR A 745 33.62 0.51 6.03
CA TYR A 745 34.75 0.38 6.94
C TYR A 745 35.42 -0.97 6.74
N ARG A 746 36.75 -0.99 6.88
CA ARG A 746 37.54 -2.22 6.75
C ARG A 746 37.83 -2.77 8.13
N LEU A 747 37.41 -4.00 8.37
CA LEU A 747 37.82 -4.74 9.56
C LEU A 747 39.09 -5.51 9.23
N GLN A 748 40.13 -5.22 9.99
CA GLN A 748 41.44 -5.82 9.84
C GLN A 748 41.71 -6.69 11.06
N LEU A 749 41.85 -8.00 10.84
CA LEU A 749 42.06 -9.00 11.88
C LEU A 749 43.34 -9.79 11.59
N GLN A 750 44.29 -9.78 12.53
CA GLN A 750 45.45 -10.65 12.49
C GLN A 750 45.09 -11.99 13.17
N ILE A 751 45.10 -13.08 12.40
CA ILE A 751 44.73 -14.42 12.89
C ILE A 751 46.02 -15.22 13.10
N GLU A 752 46.26 -15.65 14.35
CA GLU A 752 47.43 -16.44 14.75
C GLU A 752 47.00 -17.69 15.52
N ARG A 753 47.72 -18.80 15.33
CA ARG A 753 47.41 -20.12 15.91
C ARG A 753 47.34 -20.16 17.45
N ASN A 754 47.95 -19.18 18.14
CA ASN A 754 48.11 -19.17 19.61
C ASN A 754 48.17 -17.76 20.25
N ARG A 755 47.70 -16.69 19.57
CA ARG A 755 47.67 -15.32 20.11
C ARG A 755 46.31 -14.65 19.92
N VAL A 756 46.00 -13.68 20.79
CA VAL A 756 44.79 -12.85 20.71
C VAL A 756 44.90 -11.93 19.50
N GLY A 757 44.06 -12.14 18.49
CA GLY A 757 43.95 -11.23 17.34
C GLY A 757 43.44 -9.87 17.79
N ARG A 758 44.06 -8.79 17.32
CA ARG A 758 43.56 -7.41 17.51
C ARG A 758 42.70 -7.04 16.30
N ILE A 759 41.48 -6.59 16.54
CA ILE A 759 40.65 -5.94 15.51
C ILE A 759 41.13 -4.49 15.40
N ALA A 760 41.57 -4.10 14.21
CA ALA A 760 41.70 -2.70 13.83
C ALA A 760 40.56 -2.38 12.85
N THR A 761 39.67 -1.45 13.23
CA THR A 761 38.76 -0.84 12.25
C THR A 761 39.52 0.26 11.54
N VAL A 762 39.78 0.09 10.25
CA VAL A 762 40.49 1.09 9.44
C VAL A 762 39.45 1.87 8.63
N VAL A 763 39.45 3.19 8.80
CA VAL A 763 38.63 4.10 8.00
C VAL A 763 39.06 3.97 6.54
N PRO A 764 38.14 3.76 5.58
CA PRO A 764 38.51 3.81 4.17
C PRO A 764 39.02 5.24 3.88
N PRO A 765 40.07 5.40 3.05
CA PRO A 765 40.59 6.72 2.73
C PRO A 765 39.45 7.58 2.17
N THR A 766 39.34 8.81 2.67
CA THR A 766 38.50 9.85 2.09
C THR A 766 38.75 9.87 0.59
N PRO A 767 37.72 9.89 -0.28
CA PRO A 767 37.97 10.16 -1.69
C PRO A 767 38.75 11.48 -1.78
N THR A 768 40.05 11.43 -2.12
CA THR A 768 40.40 11.86 -3.46
C THR A 768 39.64 13.10 -3.93
N PRO A 769 39.71 14.33 -3.35
CA PRO A 769 38.98 15.45 -3.94
C PRO A 769 39.37 15.50 -5.41
N SER A 770 38.39 15.25 -6.28
CA SER A 770 38.58 15.42 -7.71
C SER A 770 39.08 16.84 -7.88
N PRO A 771 40.23 17.07 -8.54
CA PRO A 771 40.79 18.40 -8.66
C PRO A 771 39.72 19.28 -9.29
N GLU A 772 39.32 20.30 -8.54
CA GLU A 772 38.51 21.39 -9.03
C GLU A 772 39.23 21.93 -10.28
N PRO A 773 38.57 22.01 -11.46
CA PRO A 773 39.23 22.49 -12.65
C PRO A 773 39.76 23.89 -12.36
N THR A 774 41.08 24.04 -12.35
CA THR A 774 41.76 25.30 -12.15
C THR A 774 41.17 26.30 -13.13
N ARG A 775 40.60 27.40 -12.61
CA ARG A 775 40.16 28.52 -13.45
C ARG A 775 41.37 29.01 -14.24
N THR A 776 41.40 28.70 -15.53
CA THR A 776 42.35 29.26 -16.47
C THR A 776 42.12 30.78 -16.54
N PRO A 777 43.17 31.62 -16.37
CA PRO A 777 43.02 33.06 -16.52
C PRO A 777 42.57 33.40 -17.95
N VAL A 778 41.63 34.33 -18.06
CA VAL A 778 41.06 34.82 -19.31
C VAL A 778 42.17 35.46 -20.17
N PRO A 779 42.45 34.98 -21.39
CA PRO A 779 43.35 35.66 -22.29
C PRO A 779 42.63 36.79 -23.05
N SER A 780 43.30 37.93 -23.17
CA SER A 780 42.90 39.05 -24.03
C SER A 780 42.80 38.64 -25.51
N PRO A 781 41.95 39.32 -26.32
CA PRO A 781 41.65 38.89 -27.68
C PRO A 781 42.79 39.20 -28.65
N MET A 782 43.31 38.17 -29.31
CA MET A 782 44.10 38.27 -30.54
C MET A 782 43.48 37.37 -31.63
N PRO A 783 43.68 37.69 -32.92
CA PRO A 783 42.81 37.25 -34.00
C PRO A 783 43.00 35.78 -34.35
N THR A 784 41.86 35.13 -34.60
CA THR A 784 41.65 33.72 -34.94
C THR A 784 42.48 33.24 -36.15
N PRO A 785 43.34 32.23 -36.00
CA PRO A 785 43.77 31.36 -37.10
C PRO A 785 42.80 30.18 -37.22
N ALA A 786 42.52 29.80 -38.47
CA ALA A 786 41.65 28.69 -38.84
C ALA A 786 42.03 27.35 -38.17
N ALA A 787 41.03 26.61 -37.72
CA ALA A 787 41.17 25.35 -37.00
C ALA A 787 41.65 24.19 -37.90
N PRO A 788 42.50 23.27 -37.40
CA PRO A 788 42.66 21.94 -37.97
C PRO A 788 41.46 21.05 -37.62
N SER A 789 41.06 20.22 -38.57
CA SER A 789 39.98 19.25 -38.48
C SER A 789 40.24 18.15 -37.44
N ARG A 790 39.23 17.86 -36.60
CA ARG A 790 39.21 16.73 -35.67
C ARG A 790 38.96 15.40 -36.40
N PRO A 791 39.43 14.25 -35.87
CA PRO A 791 39.11 12.93 -36.41
C PRO A 791 37.62 12.62 -36.26
N GLY A 792 37.04 12.04 -37.31
CA GLY A 792 35.63 11.67 -37.40
C GLY A 792 35.22 10.67 -36.32
N ARG A 793 34.21 11.05 -35.55
CA ARG A 793 33.42 10.22 -34.65
C ARG A 793 32.71 9.15 -35.49
N GLY A 794 32.87 7.87 -35.15
CA GLY A 794 32.10 6.79 -35.77
C GLY A 794 30.60 7.04 -35.59
N LEU A 795 29.89 7.23 -36.70
CA LEU A 795 28.44 7.33 -36.72
C LEU A 795 27.83 5.96 -36.36
N GLY A 796 26.97 5.92 -35.34
CA GLY A 796 25.93 4.90 -35.23
C GLY A 796 25.00 4.94 -36.46
N PRO A 797 24.18 3.89 -36.70
CA PRO A 797 23.49 3.70 -37.96
C PRO A 797 22.56 4.88 -38.27
N GLY A 798 22.98 5.72 -39.21
CA GLY A 798 22.28 6.95 -39.57
C GLY A 798 20.95 6.69 -40.28
N LEU A 799 20.16 7.76 -40.46
CA LEU A 799 18.90 7.83 -41.21
C LEU A 799 18.91 7.10 -42.58
N ALA A 800 20.09 6.91 -43.19
CA ALA A 800 20.26 6.10 -44.39
C ALA A 800 19.89 4.61 -44.21
N GLY A 801 20.15 4.00 -43.05
CA GLY A 801 19.80 2.60 -42.77
C GLY A 801 18.29 2.37 -42.64
N TRP A 802 17.57 3.34 -42.06
CA TRP A 802 16.11 3.32 -41.97
C TRP A 802 15.44 3.45 -43.35
N SER A 803 16.05 4.22 -44.27
CA SER A 803 15.53 4.36 -45.63
C SER A 803 15.60 3.05 -46.44
N ILE A 804 16.69 2.27 -46.29
CA ILE A 804 16.87 1.00 -46.99
C ILE A 804 15.88 -0.06 -46.48
N PHE A 805 15.65 -0.12 -45.16
CA PHE A 805 14.65 -1.01 -44.58
C PHE A 805 13.23 -0.68 -45.08
N GLY A 806 12.87 0.62 -45.11
CA GLY A 806 11.56 1.07 -45.59
C GLY A 806 11.27 0.70 -47.05
N TRP A 807 12.23 0.94 -47.95
CA TRP A 807 12.07 0.61 -49.37
C TRP A 807 12.02 -0.92 -49.62
N SER A 808 12.77 -1.70 -48.85
CA SER A 808 12.76 -3.17 -48.95
C SER A 808 11.42 -3.75 -48.53
N ALA A 809 10.84 -3.25 -47.42
CA ALA A 809 9.54 -3.67 -46.93
C ALA A 809 8.41 -3.35 -47.93
N LEU A 810 8.44 -2.16 -48.54
CA LEU A 810 7.49 -1.76 -49.58
C LEU A 810 7.58 -2.65 -50.82
N ALA A 811 8.79 -3.02 -51.25
CA ALA A 811 8.99 -3.92 -52.39
C ALA A 811 8.45 -5.34 -52.11
N ILE A 812 8.69 -5.89 -50.92
CA ILE A 812 8.19 -7.23 -50.52
C ILE A 812 6.66 -7.24 -50.48
N LEU A 813 6.03 -6.20 -49.92
CA LEU A 813 4.58 -6.06 -49.89
C LEU A 813 4.00 -5.89 -51.31
N GLY A 814 4.67 -5.11 -52.16
CA GLY A 814 4.27 -4.93 -53.56
C GLY A 814 4.30 -6.24 -54.37
N ILE A 815 5.38 -7.03 -54.21
CA ILE A 815 5.53 -8.33 -54.90
C ILE A 815 4.49 -9.34 -54.37
N SER A 816 4.25 -9.36 -53.07
CA SER A 816 3.24 -10.25 -52.45
C SER A 816 1.82 -9.88 -52.93
N GLY A 817 1.52 -8.58 -53.03
CA GLY A 817 0.25 -8.08 -53.57
C GLY A 817 0.07 -8.37 -55.07
N LEU A 818 1.14 -8.27 -55.87
CA LEU A 818 1.10 -8.60 -57.30
C LEU A 818 0.89 -10.11 -57.51
N SER A 819 1.56 -10.95 -56.71
CA SER A 819 1.41 -12.41 -56.72
C SER A 819 0.00 -12.83 -56.33
N PHE A 820 -0.57 -12.19 -55.31
CA PHE A 820 -1.97 -12.37 -54.94
C PHE A 820 -2.93 -12.01 -56.09
N ARG A 821 -2.70 -10.88 -56.75
CA ARG A 821 -3.57 -10.38 -57.83
C ARG A 821 -3.52 -11.27 -59.08
N LEU A 822 -2.35 -11.86 -59.39
CA LEU A 822 -2.18 -12.82 -60.47
C LEU A 822 -2.82 -14.17 -60.13
N GLY A 823 -2.66 -14.67 -58.90
CA GLY A 823 -3.28 -15.91 -58.43
C GLY A 823 -4.81 -15.83 -58.34
N ARG A 824 -5.35 -14.67 -57.98
CA ARG A 824 -6.80 -14.41 -57.85
C ARG A 824 -7.57 -14.56 -59.16
N ARG A 825 -6.90 -14.53 -60.33
CA ARG A 825 -7.54 -14.80 -61.63
C ARG A 825 -7.87 -16.27 -61.86
N ARG A 826 -7.39 -17.18 -61.01
CA ARG A 826 -7.61 -18.63 -61.15
C ARG A 826 -8.34 -19.23 -59.94
N ASP A 827 -7.84 -19.01 -58.72
CA ASP A 827 -8.42 -19.53 -57.48
C ASP A 827 -7.90 -18.74 -56.25
N LEU A 828 -8.74 -18.57 -55.23
CA LEU A 828 -8.49 -17.77 -54.03
C LEU A 828 -7.49 -18.44 -53.08
N ASP A 829 -7.52 -19.77 -52.94
CA ASP A 829 -6.55 -20.50 -52.09
C ASP A 829 -5.14 -20.43 -52.70
N ARG A 830 -5.04 -20.60 -54.02
CA ARG A 830 -3.76 -20.47 -54.75
C ARG A 830 -3.21 -19.04 -54.71
N ALA A 831 -4.08 -18.04 -54.68
CA ALA A 831 -3.68 -16.63 -54.55
C ALA A 831 -2.99 -16.35 -53.21
N TRP A 832 -3.55 -16.86 -52.11
CA TRP A 832 -2.97 -16.70 -50.77
C TRP A 832 -1.65 -17.46 -50.62
N ARG A 833 -1.56 -18.68 -51.13
CA ARG A 833 -0.31 -19.45 -51.11
C ARG A 833 0.80 -18.77 -51.91
N ALA A 834 0.48 -18.22 -53.09
CA ALA A 834 1.45 -17.46 -53.89
C ALA A 834 1.91 -16.17 -53.20
N ALA A 835 1.00 -15.47 -52.52
CA ALA A 835 1.32 -14.26 -51.76
C ALA A 835 2.25 -14.56 -50.57
N LEU A 836 1.96 -15.62 -49.81
CA LEU A 836 2.76 -16.07 -48.67
C LEU A 836 4.15 -16.52 -49.10
N LEU A 837 4.26 -17.29 -50.20
CA LEU A 837 5.55 -17.70 -50.73
C LEU A 837 6.38 -16.51 -51.23
N GLY A 838 5.74 -15.52 -51.87
CA GLY A 838 6.41 -14.27 -52.27
C GLY A 838 6.94 -13.48 -51.07
N PHE A 839 6.17 -13.41 -49.99
CA PHE A 839 6.59 -12.77 -48.74
C PHE A 839 7.79 -13.49 -48.10
N ILE A 840 7.70 -14.83 -47.96
CA ILE A 840 8.76 -15.65 -47.36
C ILE A 840 10.06 -15.58 -48.18
N ALA A 841 9.96 -15.67 -49.50
CA ALA A 841 11.12 -15.57 -50.39
C ALA A 841 11.77 -14.18 -50.32
N GLY A 842 10.96 -13.11 -50.33
CA GLY A 842 11.45 -11.74 -50.20
C GLY A 842 12.15 -11.48 -48.88
N TRP A 843 11.59 -11.97 -47.77
CA TRP A 843 12.18 -11.83 -46.44
C TRP A 843 13.46 -12.66 -46.26
N SER A 844 13.50 -13.85 -46.84
CA SER A 844 14.68 -14.72 -46.82
C SER A 844 15.84 -14.12 -47.62
N ALA A 845 15.55 -13.56 -48.81
CA ALA A 845 16.56 -12.87 -49.62
C ALA A 845 17.10 -11.62 -48.90
N TYR A 846 16.24 -10.83 -48.27
CA TYR A 846 16.64 -9.68 -47.46
C TYR A 846 17.56 -10.07 -46.30
N SER A 847 17.24 -11.16 -45.61
CA SER A 847 18.04 -11.67 -44.49
C SER A 847 19.42 -12.17 -44.94
N LEU A 848 19.50 -12.85 -46.09
CA LEU A 848 20.77 -13.29 -46.69
C LEU A 848 21.65 -12.11 -47.13
N LEU A 849 21.06 -11.02 -47.63
CA LEU A 849 21.78 -9.79 -47.99
C LEU A 849 22.37 -9.07 -46.78
N LEU A 850 21.64 -9.02 -45.67
CA LEU A 850 22.15 -8.50 -44.40
C LEU A 850 23.38 -9.28 -43.93
N LEU A 851 23.32 -10.62 -43.99
CA LEU A 851 24.43 -11.50 -43.62
C LEU A 851 25.65 -11.33 -44.56
N GLY A 852 25.44 -11.23 -45.88
CA GLY A 852 26.50 -11.02 -46.87
C GLY A 852 27.19 -9.65 -46.77
N SER A 853 26.49 -8.62 -46.32
CA SER A 853 27.06 -7.26 -46.17
C SER A 853 28.09 -7.14 -45.04
N THR A 854 28.13 -8.11 -44.11
CA THR A 854 29.02 -8.10 -42.94
C THR A 854 30.34 -8.86 -43.15
N THR A 855 30.51 -9.57 -44.29
CA THR A 855 31.59 -10.55 -44.46
C THR A 855 32.57 -10.30 -45.61
N LEU A 856 32.40 -9.25 -46.44
CA LEU A 856 33.34 -8.92 -47.54
C LEU A 856 33.80 -7.45 -47.50
N PRO A 857 35.12 -7.16 -47.45
CA PRO A 857 35.64 -5.80 -47.38
C PRO A 857 35.90 -5.27 -48.78
N ILE A 858 34.85 -4.80 -49.48
CA ILE A 858 34.99 -4.11 -50.77
C ILE A 858 34.32 -2.74 -50.68
N PRO A 859 35.05 -1.60 -50.79
CA PRO A 859 34.55 -0.27 -50.44
C PRO A 859 33.46 0.32 -51.35
N GLU A 860 33.20 -0.27 -52.52
CA GLU A 860 32.34 0.30 -53.58
C GLU A 860 30.98 -0.43 -53.74
N LEU A 861 30.71 -1.48 -52.95
CA LEU A 861 29.48 -2.27 -53.08
C LEU A 861 28.15 -1.61 -52.65
N PRO A 862 28.06 -0.60 -51.75
CA PRO A 862 26.78 -0.21 -51.16
C PRO A 862 25.85 0.59 -52.09
N ARG A 863 26.29 0.96 -53.30
CA ARG A 863 25.45 1.71 -54.27
C ARG A 863 24.74 0.83 -55.31
N ILE A 864 25.21 -0.41 -55.54
CA ILE A 864 24.68 -1.30 -56.61
C ILE A 864 23.88 -2.48 -56.03
N LEU A 865 24.05 -2.77 -54.73
CA LEU A 865 23.40 -3.90 -54.04
C LEU A 865 21.86 -3.87 -53.99
N PRO A 866 21.17 -2.74 -53.68
CA PRO A 866 19.72 -2.77 -53.54
C PRO A 866 18.99 -2.97 -54.89
N LEU A 867 19.59 -2.52 -55.99
CA LEU A 867 19.05 -2.71 -57.35
C LEU A 867 19.18 -4.16 -57.83
N THR A 868 20.30 -4.82 -57.51
CA THR A 868 20.53 -6.23 -57.89
C THR A 868 19.74 -7.20 -57.00
N ALA A 869 19.59 -6.88 -55.72
CA ALA A 869 18.73 -7.61 -54.77
C ALA A 869 17.25 -7.63 -55.18
N GLY A 870 16.70 -6.45 -55.51
CA GLY A 870 15.32 -6.33 -55.99
C GLY A 870 15.08 -7.09 -57.30
N ALA A 871 16.04 -7.03 -58.23
CA ALA A 871 15.98 -7.77 -59.50
C ALA A 871 16.03 -9.30 -59.30
N THR A 872 16.82 -9.78 -58.33
CA THR A 872 16.96 -11.22 -58.05
C THR A 872 15.71 -11.77 -57.34
N ALA A 873 15.12 -11.00 -56.42
CA ALA A 873 13.85 -11.35 -55.79
C ALA A 873 12.67 -11.33 -56.79
N LEU A 874 12.68 -10.39 -57.75
CA LEU A 874 11.72 -10.37 -58.87
C LEU A 874 11.87 -11.59 -59.80
N LEU A 875 13.11 -12.00 -60.10
CA LEU A 875 13.38 -13.18 -60.94
C LEU A 875 12.94 -14.49 -60.25
N ILE A 876 13.27 -14.67 -58.97
CA ILE A 876 12.94 -15.89 -58.23
C ILE A 876 11.43 -15.96 -57.93
N GLY A 877 10.82 -14.86 -57.50
CA GLY A 877 9.38 -14.77 -57.25
C GLY A 877 8.55 -14.91 -58.53
N GLY A 878 9.03 -14.34 -59.64
CA GLY A 878 8.41 -14.47 -60.96
C GLY A 878 8.50 -15.89 -61.53
N LEU A 879 9.64 -16.57 -61.36
CA LEU A 879 9.82 -17.96 -61.80
C LEU A 879 8.97 -18.94 -60.96
N ALA A 880 8.90 -18.75 -59.63
CA ALA A 880 8.06 -19.57 -58.76
C ALA A 880 6.55 -19.44 -59.06
N ALA A 881 6.10 -18.26 -59.50
CA ALA A 881 4.72 -18.03 -59.92
C ALA A 881 4.37 -18.62 -61.30
N LEU A 882 5.37 -18.95 -62.11
CA LEU A 882 5.20 -19.50 -63.47
C LEU A 882 5.28 -21.02 -63.54
N VAL A 883 5.75 -21.71 -62.49
CA VAL A 883 5.74 -23.18 -62.45
C VAL A 883 4.29 -23.68 -62.35
N PRO A 884 3.76 -24.42 -63.34
CA PRO A 884 2.45 -25.04 -63.23
C PRO A 884 2.58 -26.22 -62.28
N TRP A 885 2.05 -26.09 -61.06
CA TRP A 885 1.90 -27.21 -60.16
C TRP A 885 0.80 -28.11 -60.72
N GLY A 886 1.22 -29.17 -61.41
CA GLY A 886 0.33 -30.19 -61.97
C GLY A 886 -0.48 -30.87 -60.87
N GLU A 887 -1.74 -31.16 -61.19
CA GLU A 887 -2.68 -31.88 -60.33
C GLU A 887 -2.13 -33.25 -59.94
N ARG A 888 -1.91 -33.45 -58.65
CA ARG A 888 -2.05 -34.73 -57.95
C ARG A 888 -2.61 -34.48 -56.56
#